data_AF-A0A955RP67-F1
#
_entry.id   AF-A0A955RP67-F1
#
_cell.length_a   1.000
_cell.length_b   1.000
_cell.length_c   1.000
_cell.angle_alpha   90.00
_cell.angle_beta   90.00
_cell.angle_gamma   90.00
#
_symmetry.space_group_name_H-M   'P 1'
#
loop_
_entity.id
_entity.type
_entity.pdbx_description
1 polymer ?
#
loop_
_entity_poly.entity_id
_entity_poly.type
_entity_poly.pdbx_seq_one_letter_code
_entity_poly.pdbx_strand_id
1 'polypeptide(L)'
;MQTKRRTLQRGITVDGPKSRDLDDAIYWEKRGTQWYVEVSISDVGAQTALLSPYDAEAYTQAYTLYFRSGNRPMWPRSYSDDQLSLLPNQPRLTLTKKITLDQDLNVIEFEIEPTILVSQARMTYEQVDAILNDNEHQFHQQWTDGVELALRLLNQRREKGALALFDLHDGYMTTEEGEVIHIPQGRFYRAYILVQEFMILANRVTTETLKNAGWYFLFRNHQADPELNRDYLTKAVTALDLEPTVELIQQLISVTNSLMGRAKYSPYCESHFGLNLDAYAHWTSPIRRYVDVINQRILHAWLDGKQNPYTLQELERIAQHLNQRMNEIRDHNNDYFRQQRTRILANCTAEQILELEPGFFSAMVKRLIDGTFELTPERANGIIQRIQADSIRLANIGCLLLYTAGKSEHWMMVKQTAFDWLTEHPELGPQVWIAARSILDLPPYERIHLHRESARGRFCYQASVEIYQMSFKGESTVAHQKRQAERLAFLSLIATIASISYKVPQEVAPMSIITENPKSKLFELCQKHGWAFPEFNITQTGPSHDPTFSGTATLTISSDTYVSDEVSASQRKEAERLMSQSLFEKIPSDFFESNSGPSVETTVTRNPIGALQEWCQGNGYPMPVYAFEQSGADHAPIFKATCTITIDGEPQSWEGLYSAKKEAKKLAAAEACQALLPH
;
A
#
# COMPACT_ATOMS: atom_id res chain seq x y z
N MET A 1 30.05 -41.14 -28.08
CA MET A 1 29.30 -40.65 -26.91
C MET A 1 28.77 -41.87 -26.17
N GLN A 2 29.29 -42.18 -24.98
CA GLN A 2 28.63 -43.16 -24.11
C GLN A 2 27.28 -42.56 -23.73
N THR A 3 26.19 -43.09 -24.27
CA THR A 3 24.84 -42.74 -23.85
C THR A 3 24.68 -43.18 -22.40
N LYS A 4 24.92 -42.26 -21.45
CA LYS A 4 24.48 -42.46 -20.06
C LYS A 4 23.00 -42.83 -20.13
N ARG A 5 22.65 -43.99 -19.56
CA ARG A 5 21.27 -44.48 -19.55
C ARG A 5 20.44 -43.48 -18.76
N ARG A 6 19.58 -42.72 -19.45
CA ARG A 6 18.67 -41.76 -18.79
C ARG A 6 17.71 -42.53 -17.88
N THR A 7 17.55 -42.07 -16.65
CA THR A 7 16.60 -42.63 -15.70
C THR A 7 15.18 -42.20 -16.06
N LEU A 8 14.22 -43.10 -15.85
CA LEU A 8 12.80 -42.78 -16.00
C LEU A 8 12.30 -42.09 -14.72
N GLN A 9 11.79 -40.88 -14.84
CA GLN A 9 11.20 -40.11 -13.76
C GLN A 9 9.67 -40.10 -13.83
N ARG A 10 9.07 -39.91 -12.66
CA ARG A 10 7.62 -39.70 -12.49
C ARG A 10 7.40 -38.25 -12.10
N GLY A 11 6.30 -37.68 -12.56
CA GLY A 11 5.93 -36.32 -12.22
C GLY A 11 4.61 -35.94 -12.86
N ILE A 12 4.08 -34.80 -12.43
CA ILE A 12 2.83 -34.23 -12.91
C ILE A 12 3.06 -32.80 -13.37
N THR A 13 2.29 -32.37 -14.36
CA THR A 13 2.28 -30.98 -14.84
C THR A 13 1.09 -30.25 -14.23
N VAL A 14 1.26 -28.98 -13.82
CA VAL A 14 0.22 -28.18 -13.18
C VAL A 14 0.18 -26.80 -13.81
N ASP A 15 -0.82 -26.58 -14.67
CA ASP A 15 -0.85 -25.43 -15.57
C ASP A 15 -2.25 -24.83 -15.74
N GLY A 16 -2.32 -23.72 -16.47
CA GLY A 16 -3.61 -23.17 -16.91
C GLY A 16 -4.37 -24.16 -17.81
N PRO A 17 -5.72 -24.16 -17.79
CA PRO A 17 -6.53 -25.10 -18.57
C PRO A 17 -6.26 -25.03 -20.07
N LYS A 18 -5.86 -23.85 -20.57
CA LYS A 18 -5.54 -23.60 -21.99
C LYS A 18 -4.06 -23.77 -22.35
N SER A 19 -3.18 -23.99 -21.37
CA SER A 19 -1.74 -24.14 -21.63
C SER A 19 -1.45 -25.40 -22.42
N ARG A 20 -0.57 -25.30 -23.41
CA ARG A 20 -0.11 -26.45 -24.21
C ARG A 20 1.40 -26.61 -24.20
N ASP A 21 2.10 -25.54 -23.89
CA ASP A 21 3.53 -25.37 -23.68
C ASP A 21 3.89 -25.69 -22.21
N LEU A 22 3.86 -26.98 -21.85
CA LEU A 22 4.14 -27.45 -20.49
C LEU A 22 5.66 -27.62 -20.32
N ASP A 23 6.30 -26.68 -19.64
CA ASP A 23 7.76 -26.63 -19.43
C ASP A 23 8.21 -27.57 -18.31
N ASP A 24 7.45 -27.64 -17.23
CA ASP A 24 7.85 -28.24 -15.97
C ASP A 24 6.89 -29.33 -15.50
N ALA A 25 7.46 -30.32 -14.82
CA ALA A 25 6.74 -31.31 -14.05
C ALA A 25 7.39 -31.48 -12.69
N ILE A 26 6.55 -31.75 -11.70
CA ILE A 26 6.95 -31.80 -10.30
C ILE A 26 6.60 -33.13 -9.66
N TYR A 27 7.41 -33.52 -8.69
CA TYR A 27 7.15 -34.64 -7.79
C TYR A 27 7.69 -34.28 -6.41
N TRP A 28 7.00 -34.73 -5.36
CA TRP A 28 7.45 -34.55 -3.99
C TRP A 28 7.03 -35.74 -3.12
N GLU A 29 7.79 -35.93 -2.05
CA GLU A 29 7.57 -37.01 -1.09
C GLU A 29 8.06 -36.58 0.30
N LYS A 30 7.25 -36.84 1.33
CA LYS A 30 7.66 -36.70 2.74
C LYS A 30 8.34 -37.99 3.19
N ARG A 31 9.62 -37.92 3.55
CA ARG A 31 10.45 -39.07 3.96
C ARG A 31 10.83 -38.96 5.44
N GLY A 32 9.92 -39.36 6.31
CA GLY A 32 10.08 -39.15 7.75
C GLY A 32 10.05 -37.66 8.09
N THR A 33 11.17 -37.11 8.57
CA THR A 33 11.31 -35.67 8.83
C THR A 33 11.88 -34.88 7.65
N GLN A 34 12.32 -35.58 6.59
CA GLN A 34 12.90 -34.98 5.40
C GLN A 34 11.86 -34.80 4.30
N TRP A 35 12.15 -33.91 3.36
CA TRP A 35 11.39 -33.74 2.13
C TRP A 35 12.24 -34.06 0.92
N TYR A 36 11.66 -34.74 -0.05
CA TYR A 36 12.28 -34.99 -1.33
C TYR A 36 11.46 -34.30 -2.43
N VAL A 37 12.13 -33.53 -3.28
CA VAL A 37 11.52 -32.76 -4.36
C VAL A 37 12.25 -33.05 -5.66
N GLU A 38 11.50 -33.31 -6.72
CA GLU A 38 11.99 -33.35 -8.10
C GLU A 38 11.29 -32.29 -8.94
N VAL A 39 12.10 -31.55 -9.70
CA VAL A 39 11.66 -30.59 -10.71
C VAL A 39 12.24 -31.03 -12.04
N SER A 40 11.39 -31.54 -12.93
CA SER A 40 11.76 -32.01 -14.26
C SER A 40 11.35 -31.00 -15.31
N ILE A 41 12.32 -30.42 -16.01
CA ILE A 41 12.09 -29.38 -17.03
C ILE A 41 12.34 -29.95 -18.41
N SER A 42 11.50 -29.62 -19.39
CA SER A 42 11.70 -29.99 -20.79
C SER A 42 13.12 -29.66 -21.26
N ASP A 43 13.82 -30.65 -21.81
CA ASP A 43 15.24 -30.56 -22.19
C ASP A 43 15.41 -29.90 -23.57
N VAL A 44 14.97 -28.65 -23.71
CA VAL A 44 15.02 -27.91 -24.99
C VAL A 44 16.47 -27.67 -25.41
N GLY A 45 17.36 -27.42 -24.45
CA GLY A 45 18.79 -27.19 -24.68
C GLY A 45 19.48 -28.37 -25.38
N ALA A 46 19.12 -29.62 -25.07
CA ALA A 46 19.63 -30.79 -25.79
C ALA A 46 18.83 -31.14 -27.05
N GLN A 47 17.54 -30.79 -27.11
CA GLN A 47 16.65 -31.11 -28.23
C GLN A 47 16.78 -30.14 -29.41
N THR A 48 17.34 -28.94 -29.19
CA THR A 48 17.48 -27.90 -30.21
C THR A 48 18.95 -27.61 -30.50
N ALA A 49 19.33 -27.74 -31.77
CA ALA A 49 20.71 -27.47 -32.18
C ALA A 49 21.02 -25.98 -32.12
N LEU A 50 22.10 -25.65 -31.40
CA LEU A 50 22.70 -24.30 -31.36
C LEU A 50 23.02 -23.83 -32.79
N LEU A 51 22.70 -22.57 -33.10
CA LEU A 51 22.85 -21.93 -34.42
C LEU A 51 22.03 -22.54 -35.56
N SER A 52 21.05 -23.38 -35.26
CA SER A 52 20.06 -23.82 -36.26
C SER A 52 19.11 -22.66 -36.65
N PRO A 53 18.41 -22.75 -37.80
CA PRO A 53 17.43 -21.74 -38.19
C PRO A 53 16.34 -21.50 -37.12
N TYR A 54 15.87 -22.58 -36.47
CA TYR A 54 14.90 -22.48 -35.38
C TYR A 54 15.49 -21.83 -34.13
N ASP A 55 16.75 -22.11 -33.81
CA ASP A 55 17.46 -21.45 -32.70
C ASP A 55 17.66 -19.96 -32.96
N ALA A 56 18.00 -19.57 -34.20
CA ALA A 56 18.10 -18.17 -34.60
C ALA A 56 16.74 -17.44 -34.53
N GLU A 57 15.65 -18.12 -34.89
CA GLU A 57 14.28 -17.58 -34.73
C GLU A 57 13.92 -17.43 -33.25
N ALA A 58 14.17 -18.44 -32.42
CA ALA A 58 13.93 -18.38 -30.98
C ALA A 58 14.77 -17.29 -30.30
N TYR A 59 16.03 -17.11 -30.69
CA TYR A 59 16.88 -16.00 -30.26
C TYR A 59 16.26 -14.65 -30.65
N THR A 60 15.79 -14.52 -31.89
CA THR A 60 15.16 -13.28 -32.38
C THR A 60 13.88 -12.95 -31.62
N GLN A 61 13.03 -13.94 -31.32
CA GLN A 61 11.81 -13.73 -30.54
C GLN A 61 12.10 -13.47 -29.05
N ALA A 62 13.09 -14.17 -28.50
CA ALA A 62 13.53 -14.22 -27.09
C ALA A 62 12.49 -14.72 -26.07
N TYR A 63 11.20 -14.44 -26.29
CA TYR A 63 10.09 -14.74 -25.38
C TYR A 63 8.83 -15.13 -26.15
N THR A 64 8.01 -15.99 -25.55
CA THR A 64 6.60 -16.15 -25.94
C THR A 64 5.81 -14.90 -25.53
N LEU A 65 5.06 -14.32 -26.46
CA LEU A 65 4.21 -13.15 -26.18
C LEU A 65 2.79 -13.61 -25.84
N TYR A 66 2.23 -13.11 -24.74
CA TYR A 66 0.86 -13.44 -24.32
C TYR A 66 -0.08 -12.26 -24.57
N PHE A 67 -1.22 -12.54 -25.19
CA PHE A 67 -2.29 -11.59 -25.52
C PHE A 67 -3.61 -12.09 -24.92
N ARG A 68 -4.64 -11.23 -24.85
CA ARG A 68 -5.99 -11.66 -24.41
C ARG A 68 -6.57 -12.80 -25.25
N SER A 69 -6.27 -12.82 -26.55
CA SER A 69 -6.80 -13.79 -27.52
C SER A 69 -5.92 -15.03 -27.71
N GLY A 70 -4.80 -15.16 -27.00
CA GLY A 70 -3.88 -16.30 -27.16
C GLY A 70 -2.41 -15.90 -26.96
N ASN A 71 -1.51 -16.67 -27.55
CA ASN A 71 -0.07 -16.43 -27.48
C ASN A 71 0.60 -16.42 -28.87
N ARG A 72 1.75 -15.75 -28.97
CA ARG A 72 2.71 -15.93 -30.06
C ARG A 72 3.94 -16.62 -29.49
N PRO A 73 4.08 -17.94 -29.69
CA PRO A 73 5.15 -18.73 -29.05
C PRO A 73 6.54 -18.34 -29.57
N MET A 74 7.54 -18.53 -28.72
CA MET A 74 8.95 -18.34 -29.06
C MET A 74 9.43 -19.39 -30.07
N TRP A 75 8.98 -20.64 -29.90
CA TRP A 75 9.19 -21.74 -30.83
C TRP A 75 7.98 -21.91 -31.76
N PRO A 76 8.13 -22.54 -32.93
CA PRO A 76 6.99 -22.95 -33.74
C PRO A 76 6.01 -23.82 -32.94
N ARG A 77 4.70 -23.72 -33.23
CA ARG A 77 3.67 -24.47 -32.46
C ARG A 77 3.86 -25.98 -32.47
N SER A 78 4.41 -26.55 -33.54
CA SER A 78 4.75 -27.97 -33.62
C SER A 78 5.83 -28.39 -32.61
N TYR A 79 6.66 -27.46 -32.16
CA TYR A 79 7.63 -27.66 -31.09
C TYR A 79 7.02 -27.33 -29.73
N SER A 80 6.49 -26.11 -29.56
CA SER A 80 6.01 -25.63 -28.25
C SER A 80 4.81 -26.42 -27.71
N ASP A 81 3.85 -26.74 -28.57
CA ASP A 81 2.55 -27.29 -28.16
C ASP A 81 2.52 -28.84 -28.24
N ASP A 82 3.63 -29.48 -28.64
CA ASP A 82 3.72 -30.92 -28.86
C ASP A 82 5.12 -31.52 -28.53
N GLN A 83 6.12 -31.35 -29.40
CA GLN A 83 7.40 -32.09 -29.29
C GLN A 83 8.17 -31.78 -28.00
N LEU A 84 8.22 -30.51 -27.59
CA LEU A 84 8.93 -30.08 -26.39
C LEU A 84 8.04 -30.14 -25.15
N SER A 85 6.72 -30.10 -25.32
CA SER A 85 5.77 -30.05 -24.20
C SER A 85 5.73 -31.38 -23.43
N LEU A 86 5.68 -31.29 -22.10
CA LEU A 86 5.57 -32.44 -21.18
C LEU A 86 4.15 -33.03 -21.12
N LEU A 87 3.59 -33.34 -22.30
CA LEU A 87 2.26 -33.93 -22.45
C LEU A 87 2.15 -35.28 -21.70
N PRO A 88 0.96 -35.59 -21.14
CA PRO A 88 0.78 -36.80 -20.34
C PRO A 88 0.94 -38.07 -21.17
N ASN A 89 1.41 -39.14 -20.52
CA ASN A 89 1.56 -40.49 -21.09
C ASN A 89 2.54 -40.62 -22.27
N GLN A 90 3.39 -39.63 -22.52
CA GLN A 90 4.43 -39.68 -23.55
C GLN A 90 5.80 -39.51 -22.91
N PRO A 91 6.81 -40.32 -23.29
CA PRO A 91 8.18 -40.10 -22.84
C PRO A 91 8.71 -38.79 -23.43
N ARG A 92 9.27 -37.94 -22.57
CA ARG A 92 9.88 -36.66 -22.93
C ARG A 92 11.25 -36.54 -22.31
N LEU A 93 12.18 -35.92 -23.03
CA LEU A 93 13.50 -35.63 -22.50
C LEU A 93 13.40 -34.45 -21.55
N THR A 94 13.97 -34.61 -20.35
CA THR A 94 13.95 -33.60 -19.31
C THR A 94 15.32 -33.42 -18.68
N LEU A 95 15.58 -32.23 -18.15
CA LEU A 95 16.65 -31.97 -17.20
C LEU A 95 16.01 -31.91 -15.81
N THR A 96 16.32 -32.89 -14.95
CA THR A 96 15.68 -33.04 -13.64
C THR A 96 16.61 -32.58 -12.53
N LYS A 97 16.11 -31.68 -11.68
CA LYS A 97 16.74 -31.30 -10.41
C LYS A 97 16.07 -32.07 -9.27
N LYS A 98 16.86 -32.87 -8.55
CA LYS A 98 16.45 -33.58 -7.33
C LYS A 98 17.03 -32.87 -6.12
N ILE A 99 16.22 -32.68 -5.09
CA ILE A 99 16.60 -31.94 -3.88
C ILE A 99 16.04 -32.66 -2.67
N THR A 100 16.90 -32.97 -1.71
CA THR A 100 16.51 -33.44 -0.38
C THR A 100 16.67 -32.29 0.61
N LEU A 101 15.61 -32.02 1.36
CA LEU A 101 15.56 -31.02 2.41
C LEU A 101 15.44 -31.70 3.78
N ASP A 102 16.10 -31.13 4.78
CA ASP A 102 15.88 -31.54 6.18
C ASP A 102 14.57 -30.96 6.76
N GLN A 103 14.36 -31.22 8.06
CA GLN A 103 13.18 -30.74 8.77
C GLN A 103 13.09 -29.21 8.84
N ASP A 104 14.21 -28.50 8.70
CA ASP A 104 14.32 -27.04 8.78
C ASP A 104 14.40 -26.41 7.37
N LEU A 105 14.15 -27.22 6.34
CA LEU A 105 14.18 -26.88 4.91
C LEU A 105 15.57 -26.49 4.40
N ASN A 106 16.65 -26.91 5.08
CA ASN A 106 18.00 -26.78 4.54
C ASN A 106 18.23 -27.86 3.49
N VAL A 107 18.94 -27.49 2.42
CA VAL A 107 19.32 -28.43 1.37
C VAL A 107 20.45 -29.31 1.88
N ILE A 108 20.19 -30.61 2.01
CA ILE A 108 21.18 -31.60 2.46
C ILE A 108 21.80 -32.39 1.31
N GLU A 109 21.04 -32.59 0.23
CA GLU A 109 21.51 -33.29 -0.96
C GLU A 109 20.82 -32.71 -2.19
N PHE A 110 21.53 -32.64 -3.31
CA PHE A 110 20.93 -32.32 -4.59
C PHE A 110 21.69 -32.96 -5.75
N GLU A 111 20.97 -33.19 -6.84
CA GLU A 111 21.53 -33.70 -8.10
C GLU A 111 20.80 -33.02 -9.26
N ILE A 112 21.49 -32.76 -10.36
CA ILE A 112 20.85 -32.39 -11.63
C ILE A 112 21.35 -33.32 -12.73
N GLU A 113 20.44 -33.91 -13.50
CA GLU A 113 20.79 -34.88 -14.54
C GLU A 113 19.79 -34.89 -15.72
N PRO A 114 20.22 -35.28 -16.93
CA PRO A 114 19.32 -35.52 -18.04
C PRO A 114 18.55 -36.85 -17.85
N THR A 115 17.22 -36.77 -17.90
CA THR A 115 16.30 -37.87 -17.62
C THR A 115 15.28 -38.05 -18.75
N ILE A 116 14.40 -39.05 -18.58
CA ILE A 116 13.18 -39.20 -19.37
C ILE A 116 11.99 -39.11 -18.39
N LEU A 117 11.04 -38.22 -18.65
CA LEU A 117 9.80 -38.12 -17.89
C LEU A 117 8.65 -38.76 -18.69
N VAL A 118 7.81 -39.55 -18.02
CA VAL A 118 6.45 -39.83 -18.50
C VAL A 118 5.49 -39.16 -17.54
N SER A 119 4.94 -38.02 -17.94
CA SER A 119 4.00 -37.25 -17.12
C SER A 119 2.77 -38.10 -16.80
N GLN A 120 2.52 -38.31 -15.51
CA GLN A 120 1.46 -39.19 -15.02
C GLN A 120 0.08 -38.55 -15.17
N ALA A 121 0.03 -37.22 -15.10
CA ALA A 121 -1.18 -36.43 -15.26
C ALA A 121 -0.84 -35.02 -15.71
N ARG A 122 -1.76 -34.44 -16.49
CA ARG A 122 -1.85 -33.00 -16.70
C ARG A 122 -2.97 -32.48 -15.83
N MET A 123 -2.62 -31.65 -14.84
CA MET A 123 -3.57 -31.08 -13.91
C MET A 123 -3.72 -29.58 -14.15
N THR A 124 -4.92 -29.07 -13.91
CA THR A 124 -5.14 -27.64 -13.78
C THR A 124 -5.02 -27.23 -12.32
N TYR A 125 -4.68 -25.96 -12.09
CA TYR A 125 -4.69 -25.39 -10.75
C TYR A 125 -6.02 -25.61 -10.01
N GLU A 126 -7.15 -25.49 -10.73
CA GLU A 126 -8.50 -25.74 -10.21
C GLU A 126 -8.72 -27.20 -9.79
N GLN A 127 -8.23 -28.17 -10.57
CA GLN A 127 -8.34 -29.59 -10.24
C GLN A 127 -7.56 -29.93 -8.97
N VAL A 128 -6.39 -29.32 -8.77
CA VAL A 128 -5.62 -29.52 -7.54
C VAL A 128 -6.39 -29.00 -6.32
N ASP A 129 -7.00 -27.83 -6.43
CA ASP A 129 -7.81 -27.27 -5.35
C ASP A 129 -9.08 -28.08 -5.06
N ALA A 130 -9.69 -28.68 -6.09
CA ALA A 130 -10.79 -29.61 -5.90
C ALA A 130 -10.36 -30.83 -5.07
N ILE A 131 -9.16 -31.39 -5.31
CA ILE A 131 -8.60 -32.50 -4.51
C ILE A 131 -8.33 -32.08 -3.07
N LEU A 132 -7.77 -30.89 -2.88
CA LEU A 132 -7.47 -30.36 -1.54
C LEU A 132 -8.74 -30.03 -0.73
N ASN A 133 -9.89 -29.87 -1.39
CA ASN A 133 -11.18 -29.64 -0.73
C ASN A 133 -11.98 -30.93 -0.48
N ASP A 134 -11.54 -32.06 -1.03
CA ASP A 134 -12.16 -33.38 -0.84
C ASP A 134 -11.25 -34.25 0.04
N ASN A 135 -11.57 -34.32 1.34
CA ASN A 135 -10.80 -35.08 2.32
C ASN A 135 -10.82 -36.60 2.05
N GLU A 136 -11.78 -37.10 1.27
CA GLU A 136 -11.90 -38.52 0.91
C GLU A 136 -11.16 -38.86 -0.39
N HIS A 137 -10.65 -37.86 -1.11
CA HIS A 137 -9.92 -38.07 -2.34
C HIS A 137 -8.61 -38.83 -2.08
N GLN A 138 -8.33 -39.89 -2.85
CA GLN A 138 -7.15 -40.77 -2.62
C GLN A 138 -5.79 -40.03 -2.61
N PHE A 139 -5.68 -38.88 -3.28
CA PHE A 139 -4.47 -38.06 -3.34
C PHE A 139 -4.49 -36.85 -2.39
N HIS A 140 -5.54 -36.69 -1.57
CA HIS A 140 -5.70 -35.55 -0.67
C HIS A 140 -4.45 -35.32 0.19
N GLN A 141 -4.00 -36.35 0.92
CA GLN A 141 -2.83 -36.24 1.79
C GLN A 141 -1.56 -35.82 1.04
N GLN A 142 -1.29 -36.40 -0.12
CA GLN A 142 -0.09 -36.07 -0.90
C GLN A 142 -0.10 -34.60 -1.33
N TRP A 143 -1.25 -34.08 -1.77
CA TRP A 143 -1.39 -32.67 -2.13
C TRP A 143 -1.31 -31.75 -0.92
N THR A 144 -1.92 -32.13 0.20
CA THR A 144 -1.82 -31.39 1.47
C THR A 144 -0.37 -31.28 1.92
N ASP A 145 0.38 -32.38 1.90
CA ASP A 145 1.82 -32.40 2.23
C ASP A 145 2.64 -31.49 1.29
N GLY A 146 2.32 -31.49 -0.01
CA GLY A 146 3.02 -30.65 -1.00
C GLY A 146 2.76 -29.16 -0.81
N VAL A 147 1.51 -28.79 -0.54
CA VAL A 147 1.14 -27.40 -0.24
C VAL A 147 1.71 -26.95 1.10
N GLU A 148 1.73 -27.82 2.11
CA GLU A 148 2.40 -27.56 3.40
C GLU A 148 3.88 -27.23 3.17
N LEU A 149 4.60 -28.08 2.43
CA LEU A 149 6.01 -27.84 2.09
C LEU A 149 6.20 -26.49 1.37
N ALA A 150 5.36 -26.19 0.39
CA ALA A 150 5.44 -24.95 -0.37
C ALA A 150 5.20 -23.71 0.53
N LEU A 151 4.19 -23.74 1.39
CA LEU A 151 3.93 -22.66 2.35
C LEU A 151 5.10 -22.48 3.32
N ARG A 152 5.72 -23.57 3.77
CA ARG A 152 6.92 -23.50 4.62
C ARG A 152 8.12 -22.89 3.89
N LEU A 153 8.33 -23.22 2.61
CA LEU A 153 9.38 -22.61 1.78
C LEU A 153 9.12 -21.11 1.60
N LEU A 154 7.89 -20.72 1.27
CA LEU A 154 7.46 -19.34 1.14
C LEU A 154 7.74 -18.55 2.43
N ASN A 155 7.32 -19.08 3.59
CA ASN A 155 7.54 -18.44 4.87
C ASN A 155 9.03 -18.30 5.21
N GLN A 156 9.85 -19.32 4.94
CA GLN A 156 11.29 -19.21 5.14
C GLN A 156 11.91 -18.11 4.26
N ARG A 157 11.44 -17.91 3.03
CA ARG A 157 11.90 -16.80 2.17
C ARG A 157 11.46 -15.44 2.74
N ARG A 158 10.23 -15.33 3.25
CA ARG A 158 9.69 -14.12 3.88
C ARG A 158 10.47 -13.73 5.12
N GLU A 159 10.75 -14.69 6.01
CA GLU A 159 11.58 -14.49 7.20
C GLU A 159 12.99 -14.01 6.85
N LYS A 160 13.53 -14.50 5.72
CA LYS A 160 14.80 -14.03 5.17
C LYS A 160 14.69 -12.67 4.50
N GLY A 161 13.50 -12.09 4.32
CA GLY A 161 13.28 -10.76 3.77
C GLY A 161 12.91 -10.70 2.29
N ALA A 162 12.46 -11.81 1.70
CA ALA A 162 11.89 -11.80 0.35
C ALA A 162 10.55 -11.05 0.28
N LEU A 163 10.33 -10.32 -0.81
CA LEU A 163 9.07 -9.65 -1.09
C LEU A 163 8.10 -10.65 -1.73
N ALA A 164 7.51 -11.50 -0.90
CA ALA A 164 6.62 -12.56 -1.34
C ALA A 164 5.22 -12.39 -0.71
N LEU A 165 4.23 -11.91 -1.46
CA LEU A 165 2.83 -11.81 -1.06
C LEU A 165 2.01 -12.90 -1.77
N PHE A 166 1.13 -13.56 -1.02
CA PHE A 166 0.15 -14.50 -1.55
C PHE A 166 -1.15 -14.33 -0.76
N ASP A 167 -1.94 -13.36 -1.17
CA ASP A 167 -3.25 -13.09 -0.59
C ASP A 167 -4.31 -13.91 -1.30
N LEU A 168 -4.65 -15.04 -0.67
CA LEU A 168 -5.64 -16.00 -1.18
C LEU A 168 -7.07 -15.45 -1.13
N HIS A 169 -7.33 -14.33 -0.43
CA HIS A 169 -8.68 -13.78 -0.25
C HIS A 169 -8.99 -12.62 -1.19
N ASP A 170 -8.08 -11.67 -1.40
CA ASP A 170 -8.45 -10.41 -2.08
C ASP A 170 -8.00 -10.26 -3.52
N GLY A 171 -7.12 -11.12 -4.03
CA GLY A 171 -6.64 -10.83 -5.37
C GLY A 171 -5.17 -11.04 -5.64
N TYR A 172 -4.34 -10.88 -4.64
CA TYR A 172 -3.03 -10.30 -4.88
C TYR A 172 -1.90 -11.29 -4.65
N MET A 173 -0.92 -11.29 -5.56
CA MET A 173 0.32 -12.02 -5.37
C MET A 173 1.51 -11.17 -5.81
N THR A 174 2.71 -11.53 -5.38
CA THR A 174 3.93 -10.98 -5.95
C THR A 174 4.51 -11.87 -7.04
N THR A 175 5.09 -11.27 -8.07
CA THR A 175 5.98 -11.97 -9.01
C THR A 175 7.30 -12.37 -8.35
N GLU A 176 8.17 -13.10 -9.06
CA GLU A 176 9.54 -13.38 -8.61
C GLU A 176 10.35 -12.09 -8.40
N GLU A 177 10.05 -11.05 -9.20
CA GLU A 177 10.60 -9.72 -9.00
C GLU A 177 10.06 -9.02 -7.75
N GLY A 178 8.98 -9.48 -7.12
CA GLY A 178 8.36 -8.80 -5.98
C GLY A 178 7.38 -7.70 -6.39
N GLU A 179 6.97 -7.65 -7.66
CA GLU A 179 5.90 -6.77 -8.14
C GLU A 179 4.55 -7.32 -7.70
N VAL A 180 3.72 -6.49 -7.06
CA VAL A 180 2.37 -6.90 -6.65
C VAL A 180 1.44 -6.86 -7.87
N ILE A 181 0.83 -8.00 -8.18
CA ILE A 181 -0.12 -8.19 -9.27
C ILE A 181 -1.48 -8.65 -8.74
N HIS A 182 -2.54 -8.21 -9.40
CA HIS A 182 -3.90 -8.67 -9.13
C HIS A 182 -4.28 -9.83 -10.05
N ILE A 183 -4.59 -10.97 -9.46
CA ILE A 183 -5.19 -12.14 -10.07
C ILE A 183 -6.71 -11.93 -10.09
N PRO A 184 -7.40 -12.17 -11.22
CA PRO A 184 -8.86 -12.07 -11.26
C PRO A 184 -9.56 -12.98 -10.23
N GLN A 185 -10.63 -12.48 -9.61
CA GLN A 185 -11.47 -13.23 -8.67
C GLN A 185 -11.86 -14.62 -9.20
N GLY A 186 -11.81 -15.63 -8.33
CA GLY A 186 -12.14 -17.03 -8.66
C GLY A 186 -10.99 -17.86 -9.26
N ARG A 187 -9.75 -17.37 -9.22
CA ARG A 187 -8.55 -18.09 -9.71
C ARG A 187 -7.44 -18.19 -8.67
N PHE A 188 -7.79 -18.21 -7.38
CA PHE A 188 -6.81 -18.43 -6.30
C PHE A 188 -6.71 -19.91 -6.00
N TYR A 189 -5.62 -20.52 -6.44
CA TYR A 189 -5.39 -21.95 -6.26
C TYR A 189 -4.11 -22.19 -5.47
N ARG A 190 -4.17 -23.03 -4.44
CA ARG A 190 -3.00 -23.34 -3.56
C ARG A 190 -1.81 -23.89 -4.35
N ALA A 191 -2.09 -24.53 -5.48
CA ALA A 191 -1.08 -25.07 -6.37
C ALA A 191 -0.18 -24.01 -7.03
N TYR A 192 -0.59 -22.73 -7.09
CA TYR A 192 0.30 -21.65 -7.56
C TYR A 192 1.54 -21.50 -6.68
N ILE A 193 1.34 -21.51 -5.35
CA ILE A 193 2.42 -21.42 -4.37
C ILE A 193 3.35 -22.63 -4.53
N LEU A 194 2.76 -23.81 -4.67
CA LEU A 194 3.50 -25.06 -4.84
C LEU A 194 4.41 -25.04 -6.07
N VAL A 195 3.87 -24.73 -7.25
CA VAL A 195 4.67 -24.66 -8.48
C VAL A 195 5.72 -23.56 -8.36
N GLN A 196 5.36 -22.36 -7.90
CA GLN A 196 6.30 -21.23 -7.81
C GLN A 196 7.48 -21.55 -6.88
N GLU A 197 7.23 -22.02 -5.66
CA GLU A 197 8.29 -22.30 -4.69
C GLU A 197 9.21 -23.44 -5.15
N PHE A 198 8.68 -24.44 -5.84
CA PHE A 198 9.50 -25.52 -6.40
C PHE A 198 10.40 -25.01 -7.54
N MET A 199 9.88 -24.15 -8.43
CA MET A 199 10.69 -23.52 -9.48
C MET A 199 11.77 -22.61 -8.89
N ILE A 200 11.44 -21.79 -7.89
CA ILE A 200 12.40 -20.93 -7.19
C ILE A 200 13.49 -21.77 -6.53
N LEU A 201 13.11 -22.85 -5.84
CA LEU A 201 14.06 -23.77 -5.20
C LEU A 201 15.01 -24.40 -6.23
N ALA A 202 14.49 -24.91 -7.35
CA ALA A 202 15.27 -25.53 -8.42
C ALA A 202 16.21 -24.52 -9.11
N ASN A 203 15.74 -23.30 -9.38
CA ASN A 203 16.53 -22.19 -9.91
C ASN A 203 17.65 -21.78 -8.94
N ARG A 204 17.33 -21.53 -7.66
CA ARG A 204 18.28 -21.12 -6.63
C ARG A 204 19.41 -22.14 -6.46
N VAL A 205 19.08 -23.39 -6.15
CA VAL A 205 20.08 -24.42 -5.83
C VAL A 205 21.01 -24.67 -7.03
N THR A 206 20.47 -24.66 -8.24
CA THR A 206 21.28 -24.82 -9.46
C THR A 206 22.19 -23.62 -9.70
N THR A 207 21.68 -22.41 -9.51
CA THR A 207 22.45 -21.17 -9.68
C THR A 207 23.59 -21.07 -8.68
N GLU A 208 23.33 -21.35 -7.40
CA GLU A 208 24.35 -21.38 -6.35
C GLU A 208 25.45 -22.41 -6.65
N THR A 209 25.07 -23.58 -7.16
CA THR A 209 26.02 -24.63 -7.56
C THR A 209 26.97 -24.15 -8.65
N LEU A 210 26.44 -23.58 -9.73
CA LEU A 210 27.28 -23.10 -10.84
C LEU A 210 28.11 -21.88 -10.48
N LYS A 211 27.55 -20.95 -9.70
CA LYS A 211 28.30 -19.80 -9.17
C LYS A 211 29.51 -20.26 -8.37
N ASN A 212 29.32 -21.21 -7.45
CA ASN A 212 30.41 -21.74 -6.62
C ASN A 212 31.43 -22.54 -7.44
N ALA A 213 31.02 -23.16 -8.54
CA ALA A 213 31.91 -23.80 -9.50
C ALA A 213 32.66 -22.81 -10.41
N GLY A 214 32.39 -21.50 -10.32
CA GLY A 214 33.03 -20.47 -11.15
C GLY A 214 32.55 -20.46 -12.61
N TRP A 215 31.37 -21.01 -12.90
CA TRP A 215 30.82 -21.06 -14.25
C TRP A 215 30.08 -19.78 -14.62
N TYR A 216 30.35 -19.26 -15.81
CA TYR A 216 29.54 -18.18 -16.38
C TYR A 216 28.14 -18.68 -16.75
N PHE A 217 27.13 -17.94 -16.31
CA PHE A 217 25.71 -18.25 -16.47
C PHE A 217 24.95 -16.95 -16.68
N LEU A 218 23.79 -16.95 -17.34
CA LEU A 218 22.97 -15.75 -17.40
C LEU A 218 22.14 -15.62 -16.12
N PHE A 219 22.66 -14.85 -15.17
CA PHE A 219 22.01 -14.48 -13.92
C PHE A 219 20.85 -13.52 -14.17
N ARG A 220 19.80 -13.65 -13.37
CA ARG A 220 18.66 -12.71 -13.29
C ARG A 220 18.94 -11.78 -12.11
N ASN A 221 19.62 -10.68 -12.37
CA ASN A 221 19.99 -9.71 -11.35
C ASN A 221 18.83 -8.74 -11.13
N HIS A 222 18.58 -8.35 -9.87
CA HIS A 222 17.55 -7.38 -9.54
C HIS A 222 18.08 -6.44 -8.46
N GLN A 223 18.39 -5.20 -8.84
CA GLN A 223 18.83 -4.15 -7.95
C GLN A 223 17.65 -3.21 -7.63
N ALA A 224 17.53 -2.81 -6.38
CA ALA A 224 16.62 -1.75 -5.96
C ALA A 224 17.36 -0.44 -5.76
N ASP A 225 16.60 0.66 -5.72
CA ASP A 225 17.12 1.95 -5.29
C ASP A 225 17.75 1.83 -3.89
N PRO A 226 18.97 2.35 -3.65
CA PRO A 226 19.58 2.35 -2.32
C PRO A 226 18.73 3.02 -1.22
N GLU A 227 17.84 3.95 -1.58
CA GLU A 227 16.91 4.59 -0.64
C GLU A 227 15.75 3.67 -0.23
N LEU A 228 15.55 2.54 -0.92
CA LEU A 228 14.48 1.60 -0.63
C LEU A 228 14.76 0.80 0.64
N ASN A 229 14.02 1.11 1.71
CA ASN A 229 14.10 0.36 2.95
C ASN A 229 13.37 -0.99 2.82
N ARG A 230 14.14 -2.09 2.70
CA ARG A 230 13.61 -3.46 2.67
C ARG A 230 12.76 -3.79 3.89
N ASP A 231 13.17 -3.39 5.10
CA ASP A 231 12.46 -3.71 6.35
C ASP A 231 11.06 -3.08 6.36
N TYR A 232 10.92 -1.88 5.80
CA TYR A 232 9.61 -1.27 5.60
C TYR A 232 8.74 -2.10 4.65
N LEU A 233 9.30 -2.54 3.52
CA LEU A 233 8.58 -3.35 2.53
C LEU A 233 8.18 -4.72 3.08
N THR A 234 9.09 -5.40 3.78
CA THR A 234 8.79 -6.72 4.36
C THR A 234 7.69 -6.60 5.41
N LYS A 235 7.74 -5.57 6.27
CA LYS A 235 6.66 -5.28 7.23
C LYS A 235 5.33 -4.99 6.55
N ALA A 236 5.33 -4.21 5.46
CA ALA A 236 4.13 -3.92 4.71
C ALA A 236 3.56 -5.19 4.02
N VAL A 237 4.42 -6.05 3.46
CA VAL A 237 4.01 -7.34 2.89
C VAL A 237 3.44 -8.27 3.97
N THR A 238 4.08 -8.34 5.14
CA THR A 238 3.55 -9.10 6.29
C THR A 238 2.22 -8.55 6.76
N ALA A 239 2.05 -7.23 6.83
CA ALA A 239 0.79 -6.61 7.21
C ALA A 239 -0.33 -6.94 6.21
N LEU A 240 -0.05 -6.94 4.91
CA LEU A 240 -1.01 -7.38 3.90
C LEU A 240 -1.39 -8.85 4.01
N ASP A 241 -0.45 -9.72 4.36
CA ASP A 241 -0.71 -11.15 4.52
C ASP A 241 -1.64 -11.44 5.72
N LEU A 242 -1.63 -10.55 6.72
CA LEU A 242 -2.50 -10.65 7.90
C LEU A 242 -3.86 -9.98 7.68
N GLU A 243 -3.87 -8.73 7.22
CA GLU A 243 -5.06 -7.92 6.96
C GLU A 243 -4.87 -7.09 5.69
N PRO A 244 -5.33 -7.58 4.53
CA PRO A 244 -5.22 -6.83 3.30
C PRO A 244 -6.14 -5.60 3.34
N THR A 245 -5.57 -4.43 3.05
CA THR A 245 -6.33 -3.19 2.86
C THR A 245 -5.99 -2.60 1.50
N VAL A 246 -7.00 -2.08 0.81
CA VAL A 246 -6.84 -1.48 -0.53
C VAL A 246 -5.79 -0.37 -0.51
N GLU A 247 -5.73 0.41 0.57
CA GLU A 247 -4.75 1.47 0.77
C GLU A 247 -3.32 0.91 0.85
N LEU A 248 -3.08 -0.12 1.65
CA LEU A 248 -1.75 -0.71 1.83
C LEU A 248 -1.29 -1.42 0.55
N ILE A 249 -2.20 -2.08 -0.17
CA ILE A 249 -1.93 -2.68 -1.48
C ILE A 249 -1.51 -1.60 -2.48
N GLN A 250 -2.25 -0.49 -2.57
CA GLN A 250 -1.93 0.62 -3.47
C GLN A 250 -0.61 1.29 -3.11
N GLN A 251 -0.31 1.46 -1.81
CA GLN A 251 0.97 1.97 -1.34
C GLN A 251 2.11 1.04 -1.75
N LEU A 252 1.98 -0.26 -1.51
CA LEU A 252 3.00 -1.24 -1.90
C LEU A 252 3.20 -1.30 -3.41
N ILE A 253 2.12 -1.32 -4.20
CA ILE A 253 2.21 -1.22 -5.68
C ILE A 253 2.95 0.05 -6.09
N SER A 254 2.66 1.19 -5.45
CA SER A 254 3.32 2.46 -5.77
C SER A 254 4.81 2.42 -5.44
N VAL A 255 5.18 1.93 -4.26
CA VAL A 255 6.57 1.89 -3.78
C VAL A 255 7.38 0.88 -4.59
N THR A 256 6.85 -0.34 -4.78
CA THR A 256 7.51 -1.40 -5.56
C THR A 256 7.74 -0.95 -7.00
N ASN A 257 6.73 -0.39 -7.68
CA ASN A 257 6.89 0.09 -9.06
C ASN A 257 7.85 1.29 -9.21
N SER A 258 8.02 2.10 -8.16
CA SER A 258 8.82 3.34 -8.24
C SER A 258 10.28 3.14 -7.83
N LEU A 259 10.54 2.23 -6.88
CA LEU A 259 11.84 2.11 -6.22
C LEU A 259 12.52 0.76 -6.46
N MET A 260 11.81 -0.25 -6.98
CA MET A 260 12.44 -1.49 -7.42
C MET A 260 12.91 -1.30 -8.87
N GLY A 261 14.21 -1.41 -9.08
CA GLY A 261 14.77 -1.38 -10.42
C GLY A 261 14.31 -2.59 -11.23
N ARG A 262 14.46 -2.53 -12.55
CA ARG A 262 14.06 -3.67 -13.39
C ARG A 262 15.09 -4.80 -13.26
N ALA A 263 14.61 -6.02 -13.06
CA ALA A 263 15.48 -7.17 -13.14
C ALA A 263 16.04 -7.35 -14.58
N LYS A 264 17.33 -7.67 -14.68
CA LYS A 264 18.10 -7.76 -15.93
C LYS A 264 18.89 -9.06 -15.99
N TYR A 265 19.09 -9.59 -17.20
CA TYR A 265 20.02 -10.68 -17.43
C TYR A 265 21.46 -10.15 -17.52
N SER A 266 22.41 -10.89 -16.97
CA SER A 266 23.85 -10.55 -17.00
C SER A 266 24.68 -11.82 -16.80
N PRO A 267 25.86 -11.94 -17.43
CA PRO A 267 26.82 -13.01 -17.08
C PRO A 267 27.52 -12.76 -15.73
N TYR A 268 27.40 -11.55 -15.19
CA TYR A 268 27.97 -11.16 -13.89
C TYR A 268 26.92 -11.33 -12.81
N CYS A 269 27.23 -12.16 -11.80
CA CYS A 269 26.33 -12.41 -10.68
C CYS A 269 26.19 -11.17 -9.79
N GLU A 270 24.96 -10.70 -9.62
CA GLU A 270 24.57 -9.74 -8.59
C GLU A 270 23.40 -10.34 -7.79
N SER A 271 23.00 -9.69 -6.69
CA SER A 271 21.85 -10.15 -5.91
C SER A 271 20.52 -9.92 -6.64
N HIS A 272 19.51 -10.68 -6.21
CA HIS A 272 18.14 -10.53 -6.66
C HIS A 272 17.28 -9.96 -5.51
N PHE A 273 16.96 -8.66 -5.58
CA PHE A 273 16.30 -7.92 -4.52
C PHE A 273 14.92 -8.50 -4.15
N GLY A 274 14.03 -8.74 -5.12
CA GLY A 274 12.68 -9.28 -4.87
C GLY A 274 12.68 -10.59 -4.07
N LEU A 275 13.41 -11.60 -4.56
CA LEU A 275 13.57 -12.90 -3.91
C LEU A 275 14.47 -12.90 -2.66
N ASN A 276 15.22 -11.83 -2.42
CA ASN A 276 16.31 -11.76 -1.45
C ASN A 276 17.33 -12.92 -1.54
N LEU A 277 17.90 -13.11 -2.73
CA LEU A 277 18.91 -14.15 -3.00
C LEU A 277 20.22 -13.52 -3.50
N ASP A 278 21.36 -14.10 -3.11
CA ASP A 278 22.70 -13.66 -3.55
C ASP A 278 23.01 -14.01 -5.01
N ALA A 279 22.27 -14.95 -5.57
CA ALA A 279 22.37 -15.40 -6.94
C ALA A 279 21.05 -16.03 -7.37
N TYR A 280 20.56 -15.66 -8.53
CA TYR A 280 19.37 -16.26 -9.12
C TYR A 280 19.49 -16.29 -10.63
N ALA A 281 18.96 -17.32 -11.27
CA ALA A 281 18.93 -17.46 -12.72
C ALA A 281 17.79 -18.38 -13.15
N HIS A 282 17.31 -18.18 -14.37
CA HIS A 282 16.21 -18.96 -14.93
C HIS A 282 16.72 -20.12 -15.76
N TRP A 283 16.15 -21.32 -15.53
CA TRP A 283 16.31 -22.46 -16.44
C TRP A 283 15.05 -23.35 -16.53
N THR A 284 13.98 -22.99 -15.82
CA THR A 284 12.74 -23.76 -15.63
C THR A 284 11.64 -23.48 -16.66
N SER A 285 11.86 -22.64 -17.67
CA SER A 285 10.85 -22.36 -18.71
C SER A 285 11.42 -22.14 -20.14
N PRO A 286 12.18 -23.11 -20.67
CA PRO A 286 12.87 -23.01 -21.96
C PRO A 286 11.98 -23.03 -23.21
N ILE A 287 10.71 -23.42 -23.12
CA ILE A 287 9.76 -23.32 -24.25
C ILE A 287 9.36 -21.86 -24.47
N ARG A 288 9.36 -21.02 -23.43
CA ARG A 288 8.86 -19.64 -23.49
C ARG A 288 9.89 -18.54 -23.21
N ARG A 289 11.10 -18.89 -22.77
CA ARG A 289 12.20 -17.94 -22.50
C ARG A 289 13.52 -18.46 -23.07
N TYR A 290 14.16 -17.68 -23.94
CA TYR A 290 15.41 -18.11 -24.59
C TYR A 290 16.59 -18.17 -23.62
N VAL A 291 16.59 -17.36 -22.56
CA VAL A 291 17.62 -17.43 -21.51
C VAL A 291 17.71 -18.81 -20.87
N ASP A 292 16.57 -19.47 -20.66
CA ASP A 292 16.52 -20.80 -20.07
C ASP A 292 17.13 -21.83 -21.02
N VAL A 293 16.99 -21.67 -22.34
CA VAL A 293 17.65 -22.51 -23.35
C VAL A 293 19.18 -22.34 -23.29
N ILE A 294 19.65 -21.09 -23.21
CA ILE A 294 21.08 -20.78 -23.04
C ILE A 294 21.63 -21.43 -21.78
N ASN A 295 20.94 -21.23 -20.67
CA ASN A 295 21.30 -21.77 -19.37
C ASN A 295 21.25 -23.31 -19.33
N GLN A 296 20.30 -23.96 -20.01
CA GLN A 296 20.30 -25.41 -20.18
C GLN A 296 21.52 -25.92 -20.96
N ARG A 297 21.91 -25.24 -22.04
CA ARG A 297 23.12 -25.61 -22.81
C ARG A 297 24.39 -25.50 -21.96
N ILE A 298 24.47 -24.48 -21.10
CA ILE A 298 25.57 -24.34 -20.14
C ILE A 298 25.53 -25.46 -19.10
N LEU A 299 24.35 -25.82 -18.58
CA LEU A 299 24.20 -26.93 -17.64
C LEU A 299 24.63 -28.27 -18.24
N HIS A 300 24.26 -28.56 -19.50
CA HIS A 300 24.72 -29.76 -20.20
C HIS A 300 26.24 -29.80 -20.35
N ALA A 301 26.86 -28.67 -20.72
CA ALA A 301 28.31 -28.59 -20.81
C ALA A 301 28.99 -28.83 -19.44
N TRP A 302 28.43 -28.28 -18.36
CA TRP A 302 28.91 -28.51 -17.00
C TRP A 302 28.80 -29.98 -16.59
N LEU A 303 27.64 -30.61 -16.84
CA LEU A 303 27.39 -32.03 -16.55
C LEU A 303 28.28 -32.99 -17.35
N ASP A 304 28.64 -32.59 -18.57
CA ASP A 304 29.55 -33.34 -19.44
C ASP A 304 31.03 -33.08 -19.12
N GLY A 305 31.36 -32.19 -18.18
CA GLY A 305 32.74 -31.77 -17.89
C GLY A 305 33.42 -31.07 -19.08
N LYS A 306 32.64 -30.43 -19.96
CA LYS A 306 33.11 -29.67 -21.12
C LYS A 306 33.39 -28.22 -20.75
N GLN A 307 33.86 -27.43 -21.71
CA GLN A 307 33.95 -25.98 -21.56
C GLN A 307 32.58 -25.33 -21.77
N ASN A 308 32.41 -24.11 -21.24
CA ASN A 308 31.22 -23.32 -21.46
C ASN A 308 30.97 -23.15 -22.99
N PRO A 309 29.75 -23.41 -23.49
CA PRO A 309 29.45 -23.30 -24.92
C PRO A 309 29.46 -21.85 -25.42
N TYR A 310 29.47 -20.87 -24.52
CA TYR A 310 29.53 -19.44 -24.84
C TYR A 310 30.71 -18.78 -24.14
N THR A 311 31.37 -17.88 -24.85
CA THR A 311 32.32 -16.95 -24.26
C THR A 311 31.61 -15.89 -23.42
N LEU A 312 32.34 -15.24 -22.50
CA LEU A 312 31.80 -14.15 -21.70
C LEU A 312 31.24 -13.02 -22.58
N GLN A 313 31.94 -12.66 -23.66
CA GLN A 313 31.50 -11.62 -24.59
C GLN A 313 30.21 -12.01 -25.35
N GLU A 314 30.03 -13.28 -25.70
CA GLU A 314 28.78 -13.76 -26.29
C GLU A 314 27.63 -13.68 -25.29
N LEU A 315 27.86 -14.09 -24.04
CA LEU A 315 26.85 -13.97 -22.98
C LEU A 315 26.47 -12.52 -22.71
N GLU A 316 27.40 -11.58 -22.73
CA GLU A 316 27.11 -10.14 -22.63
C GLU A 316 26.19 -9.66 -23.76
N ARG A 317 26.50 -10.03 -25.01
CA ARG A 317 25.67 -9.66 -26.17
C ARG A 317 24.28 -10.29 -26.10
N ILE A 318 24.20 -11.56 -25.74
CA ILE A 318 22.93 -12.27 -25.55
C ILE A 318 22.11 -11.57 -24.45
N ALA A 319 22.73 -11.28 -23.30
CA ALA A 319 22.07 -10.59 -22.19
C ALA A 319 21.51 -9.22 -22.61
N GLN A 320 22.29 -8.43 -23.35
CA GLN A 320 21.86 -7.14 -23.88
C GLN A 320 20.63 -7.28 -24.79
N HIS A 321 20.68 -8.21 -25.74
CA HIS A 321 19.56 -8.50 -26.66
C HIS A 321 18.29 -8.93 -25.91
N LEU A 322 18.41 -9.87 -24.97
CA LEU A 322 17.29 -10.36 -24.17
C LEU A 322 16.66 -9.23 -23.33
N ASN A 323 17.49 -8.40 -22.69
CA ASN A 323 17.02 -7.26 -21.91
C ASN A 323 16.34 -6.19 -22.77
N GLN A 324 16.91 -5.88 -23.94
CA GLN A 324 16.29 -4.96 -24.90
C GLN A 324 14.92 -5.48 -25.33
N ARG A 325 14.86 -6.76 -25.72
CA ARG A 325 13.62 -7.37 -26.18
C ARG A 325 12.53 -7.40 -25.11
N MET A 326 12.91 -7.68 -23.85
CA MET A 326 12.00 -7.62 -22.72
C MET A 326 11.43 -6.20 -22.51
N ASN A 327 12.27 -5.16 -22.65
CA ASN A 327 11.81 -3.78 -22.55
C ASN A 327 10.85 -3.41 -23.69
N GLU A 328 11.15 -3.79 -24.93
CA GLU A 328 10.25 -3.56 -26.08
C GLU A 328 8.88 -4.21 -25.88
N ILE A 329 8.84 -5.45 -25.40
CA ILE A 329 7.59 -6.17 -25.11
C ILE A 329 6.79 -5.44 -24.02
N ARG A 330 7.47 -4.98 -22.97
CA ARG A 330 6.84 -4.24 -21.87
C ARG A 330 6.27 -2.92 -22.37
N ASP A 331 7.03 -2.16 -23.15
CA ASP A 331 6.60 -0.86 -23.68
C ASP A 331 5.40 -1.04 -24.62
N HIS A 332 5.42 -2.06 -25.48
CA HIS A 332 4.29 -2.42 -26.33
C HIS A 332 3.03 -2.79 -25.53
N ASN A 333 3.18 -3.58 -24.46
CA ASN A 333 2.07 -3.94 -23.59
C ASN A 333 1.50 -2.71 -22.87
N ASN A 334 2.37 -1.85 -22.33
CA ASN A 334 1.97 -0.61 -21.67
C ASN A 334 1.23 0.33 -22.62
N ASP A 335 1.71 0.47 -23.86
CA ASP A 335 1.04 1.27 -24.89
C ASP A 335 -0.29 0.66 -25.31
N TYR A 336 -0.37 -0.66 -25.46
CA TYR A 336 -1.63 -1.36 -25.74
C TYR A 336 -2.67 -1.10 -24.64
N PHE A 337 -2.30 -1.28 -23.37
CA PHE A 337 -3.22 -1.03 -22.25
C PHE A 337 -3.58 0.45 -22.12
N ARG A 338 -2.64 1.35 -22.37
CA ARG A 338 -2.89 2.80 -22.43
C ARG A 338 -3.90 3.15 -23.52
N GLN A 339 -3.76 2.57 -24.71
CA GLN A 339 -4.70 2.78 -25.82
C GLN A 339 -6.08 2.19 -25.52
N GLN A 340 -6.15 0.97 -24.98
CA GLN A 340 -7.41 0.35 -24.58
C GLN A 340 -8.14 1.18 -23.52
N ARG A 341 -7.41 1.62 -22.48
CA ARG A 341 -7.96 2.51 -21.44
C ARG A 341 -8.48 3.82 -22.05
N THR A 342 -7.72 4.42 -22.96
CA THR A 342 -8.13 5.66 -23.64
C THR A 342 -9.41 5.43 -24.45
N ARG A 343 -9.55 4.29 -25.16
CA ARG A 343 -10.76 3.95 -25.91
C ARG A 343 -11.97 3.72 -25.00
N ILE A 344 -11.80 3.02 -23.88
CA ILE A 344 -12.87 2.81 -22.90
C ILE A 344 -13.35 4.17 -22.38
N LEU A 345 -12.43 4.99 -21.88
CA LEU A 345 -12.77 6.31 -21.33
C LEU A 345 -13.36 7.26 -22.40
N ALA A 346 -12.93 7.14 -23.66
CA ALA A 346 -13.47 7.94 -24.75
C ALA A 346 -14.97 7.66 -25.01
N ASN A 347 -15.44 6.44 -24.73
CA ASN A 347 -16.80 5.99 -25.05
C ASN A 347 -17.68 5.79 -23.80
N CYS A 348 -17.24 6.22 -22.61
CA CYS A 348 -18.05 6.09 -21.40
C CYS A 348 -19.31 6.97 -21.44
N THR A 349 -20.44 6.37 -21.08
CA THR A 349 -21.69 7.09 -20.81
C THR A 349 -21.67 7.76 -19.43
N ALA A 350 -22.64 8.63 -19.13
CA ALA A 350 -22.74 9.27 -17.82
C ALA A 350 -22.83 8.25 -16.66
N GLU A 351 -23.67 7.22 -16.81
CA GLU A 351 -23.83 6.13 -15.82
C GLU A 351 -22.52 5.38 -15.61
N GLN A 352 -21.80 5.08 -16.70
CA GLN A 352 -20.52 4.39 -16.61
C GLN A 352 -19.45 5.23 -15.90
N ILE A 353 -19.47 6.56 -16.05
CA ILE A 353 -18.54 7.48 -15.38
C ILE A 353 -18.73 7.46 -13.86
N LEU A 354 -19.97 7.37 -13.40
CA LEU A 354 -20.30 7.25 -11.98
C LEU A 354 -19.67 5.97 -11.38
N GLU A 355 -19.76 4.85 -12.11
CA GLU A 355 -19.27 3.54 -11.67
C GLU A 355 -17.78 3.29 -11.96
N LEU A 356 -17.08 4.19 -12.64
CA LEU A 356 -15.66 3.98 -12.96
C LEU A 356 -14.83 3.71 -11.69
N GLU A 357 -13.88 2.80 -11.79
CA GLU A 357 -12.85 2.64 -10.75
C GLU A 357 -12.10 3.96 -10.52
N PRO A 358 -11.73 4.33 -9.27
CA PRO A 358 -11.14 5.63 -8.95
C PRO A 358 -9.89 5.98 -9.78
N GLY A 359 -9.08 4.96 -10.12
CA GLY A 359 -7.94 5.13 -11.01
C GLY A 359 -8.37 5.51 -12.42
N PHE A 360 -9.37 4.84 -13.00
CA PHE A 360 -9.89 5.13 -14.34
C PHE A 360 -10.49 6.54 -14.41
N PHE A 361 -11.26 6.93 -13.40
CA PHE A 361 -11.79 8.30 -13.29
C PHE A 361 -10.68 9.35 -13.22
N SER A 362 -9.65 9.13 -12.40
CA SER A 362 -8.50 10.05 -12.30
C SER A 362 -7.77 10.23 -13.64
N ALA A 363 -7.66 9.16 -14.44
CA ALA A 363 -7.12 9.27 -15.79
C ALA A 363 -8.06 10.02 -16.75
N MET A 364 -9.38 9.87 -16.63
CA MET A 364 -10.32 10.66 -17.41
C MET A 364 -10.14 12.16 -17.13
N VAL A 365 -10.09 12.56 -15.85
CA VAL A 365 -9.86 13.96 -15.45
C VAL A 365 -8.55 14.49 -16.03
N LYS A 366 -7.46 13.70 -15.96
CA LYS A 366 -6.17 14.08 -16.56
C LYS A 366 -6.28 14.30 -18.09
N ARG A 367 -7.05 13.46 -18.78
CA ARG A 367 -7.27 13.57 -20.23
C ARG A 367 -8.16 14.74 -20.64
N LEU A 368 -9.04 15.20 -19.74
CA LEU A 368 -9.80 16.43 -19.93
C LEU A 368 -8.90 17.67 -19.78
N ILE A 369 -7.95 17.62 -18.83
CA ILE A 369 -6.98 18.69 -18.58
C ILE A 369 -5.94 18.81 -19.68
N ASP A 370 -5.40 17.69 -20.17
CA ASP A 370 -4.39 17.70 -21.23
C ASP A 370 -4.99 17.95 -22.64
N GLY A 371 -6.31 18.10 -22.73
CA GLY A 371 -7.04 18.35 -23.98
C GLY A 371 -7.23 17.12 -24.87
N THR A 372 -6.82 15.92 -24.44
CA THR A 372 -7.09 14.68 -25.18
C THR A 372 -8.59 14.40 -25.29
N PHE A 373 -9.36 14.75 -24.26
CA PHE A 373 -10.81 14.61 -24.21
C PHE A 373 -11.50 15.97 -24.09
N GLU A 374 -12.62 16.10 -24.79
CA GLU A 374 -13.55 17.21 -24.59
C GLU A 374 -14.54 16.91 -23.45
N LEU A 375 -14.90 17.93 -22.67
CA LEU A 375 -15.94 17.83 -21.66
C LEU A 375 -17.32 18.01 -22.31
N THR A 376 -17.90 16.90 -22.78
CA THR A 376 -19.25 16.85 -23.34
C THR A 376 -20.32 16.98 -22.23
N PRO A 377 -21.57 17.35 -22.57
CA PRO A 377 -22.66 17.41 -21.58
C PRO A 377 -22.85 16.10 -20.81
N GLU A 378 -22.76 14.96 -21.50
CA GLU A 378 -22.89 13.64 -20.89
C GLU A 378 -21.76 13.34 -19.89
N ARG A 379 -20.51 13.67 -20.25
CA ARG A 379 -19.37 13.52 -19.33
C ARG A 379 -19.48 14.43 -18.12
N ALA A 380 -19.91 15.68 -18.34
CA ALA A 380 -20.13 16.63 -17.27
C ALA A 380 -21.19 16.12 -16.29
N ASN A 381 -22.30 15.57 -16.78
CA ASN A 381 -23.34 14.97 -15.94
C ASN A 381 -22.79 13.80 -15.10
N GLY A 382 -22.05 12.87 -15.72
CA GLY A 382 -21.44 11.75 -14.98
C GLY A 382 -20.44 12.20 -13.90
N ILE A 383 -19.63 13.24 -14.17
CA ILE A 383 -18.72 13.84 -13.19
C ILE A 383 -19.50 14.50 -12.05
N ILE A 384 -20.55 15.26 -12.35
CA ILE A 384 -21.41 15.91 -11.36
C ILE A 384 -22.05 14.88 -10.43
N GLN A 385 -22.64 13.83 -10.98
CA GLN A 385 -23.24 12.74 -10.20
C GLN A 385 -22.21 12.09 -9.28
N ARG A 386 -20.97 11.91 -9.76
CA ARG A 386 -19.90 11.32 -8.96
C ARG A 386 -19.43 12.21 -7.81
N ILE A 387 -19.37 13.53 -8.02
CA ILE A 387 -19.09 14.50 -6.95
C ILE A 387 -20.20 14.46 -5.89
N GLN A 388 -21.46 14.46 -6.32
CA GLN A 388 -22.63 14.43 -5.43
C GLN A 388 -22.73 13.12 -4.62
N ALA A 389 -22.23 12.02 -5.17
CA ALA A 389 -22.17 10.72 -4.49
C ALA A 389 -20.95 10.58 -3.54
N ASP A 390 -20.17 11.64 -3.34
CA ASP A 390 -18.93 11.66 -2.55
C ASP A 390 -17.90 10.58 -2.96
N SER A 391 -17.94 10.17 -4.23
CA SER A 391 -17.11 9.09 -4.78
C SER A 391 -15.93 9.63 -5.58
N ILE A 392 -15.29 10.71 -5.10
CA ILE A 392 -14.24 11.42 -5.82
C ILE A 392 -13.01 11.70 -4.94
N ARG A 393 -11.82 11.45 -5.50
CA ARG A 393 -10.55 11.74 -4.83
C ARG A 393 -10.30 13.25 -4.78
N LEU A 394 -9.73 13.74 -3.68
CA LEU A 394 -9.31 15.13 -3.47
C LEU A 394 -8.48 15.72 -4.63
N ALA A 395 -7.54 14.94 -5.17
CA ALA A 395 -6.72 15.37 -6.31
C ALA A 395 -7.58 15.71 -7.55
N ASN A 396 -8.67 14.97 -7.78
CA ASN A 396 -9.57 15.20 -8.91
C ASN A 396 -10.44 16.43 -8.68
N ILE A 397 -10.94 16.67 -7.46
CA ILE A 397 -11.64 17.91 -7.10
C ILE A 397 -10.73 19.12 -7.39
N GLY A 398 -9.48 19.07 -6.93
CA GLY A 398 -8.52 20.15 -7.17
C GLY A 398 -8.19 20.34 -8.64
N CYS A 399 -8.05 19.25 -9.39
CA CYS A 399 -7.88 19.28 -10.83
C CYS A 399 -9.04 19.97 -11.56
N LEU A 400 -10.29 19.65 -11.19
CA LEU A 400 -11.48 20.22 -11.81
C LEU A 400 -11.63 21.72 -11.50
N LEU A 401 -11.37 22.12 -10.24
CA LEU A 401 -11.48 23.51 -9.79
C LEU A 401 -10.36 24.40 -10.33
N LEU A 402 -9.12 23.95 -10.23
CA LEU A 402 -7.93 24.77 -10.47
C LEU A 402 -7.46 24.76 -11.93
N TYR A 403 -8.08 23.97 -12.81
CA TYR A 403 -7.81 24.00 -14.25
C TYR A 403 -8.39 25.27 -14.89
N THR A 404 -7.54 26.27 -15.10
CA THR A 404 -7.92 27.63 -15.53
C THR A 404 -8.43 27.73 -16.98
N ALA A 405 -8.07 26.79 -17.85
CA ALA A 405 -8.50 26.78 -19.25
C ALA A 405 -9.93 26.23 -19.45
N GLY A 406 -10.47 25.48 -18.48
CA GLY A 406 -11.84 24.96 -18.53
C GLY A 406 -12.89 26.06 -18.30
N LYS A 407 -13.37 26.70 -19.38
CA LYS A 407 -14.32 27.83 -19.33
C LYS A 407 -15.63 27.62 -20.09
N SER A 408 -15.84 26.45 -20.68
CA SER A 408 -17.12 26.15 -21.35
C SER A 408 -18.27 26.07 -20.32
N GLU A 409 -19.51 26.16 -20.79
CA GLU A 409 -20.70 26.02 -19.95
C GLU A 409 -20.65 24.74 -19.09
N HIS A 410 -20.33 23.60 -19.69
CA HIS A 410 -20.20 22.32 -18.99
C HIS A 410 -19.07 22.33 -17.94
N TRP A 411 -17.94 22.98 -18.23
CA TRP A 411 -16.86 23.15 -17.26
C TRP A 411 -17.30 24.00 -16.08
N MET A 412 -18.07 25.07 -16.32
CA MET A 412 -18.60 25.92 -15.26
C MET A 412 -19.58 25.17 -14.36
N MET A 413 -20.43 24.30 -14.93
CA MET A 413 -21.32 23.43 -14.15
C MET A 413 -20.54 22.49 -13.23
N VAL A 414 -19.55 21.76 -13.78
CA VAL A 414 -18.71 20.83 -13.00
C VAL A 414 -17.93 21.56 -11.91
N LYS A 415 -17.37 22.73 -12.24
CA LYS A 415 -16.64 23.57 -11.29
C LYS A 415 -17.53 24.07 -10.17
N GLN A 416 -18.74 24.51 -10.49
CA GLN A 416 -19.72 24.93 -9.49
C GLN A 416 -20.02 23.77 -8.53
N THR A 417 -20.35 22.59 -9.03
CA THR A 417 -20.62 21.41 -8.18
C THR A 417 -19.41 21.02 -7.33
N ALA A 418 -18.20 21.00 -7.89
CA ALA A 418 -16.98 20.71 -7.14
C ALA A 418 -16.69 21.76 -6.06
N PHE A 419 -17.06 23.02 -6.32
CA PHE A 419 -16.86 24.12 -5.38
C PHE A 419 -17.90 24.08 -4.26
N ASP A 420 -19.16 23.79 -4.58
CA ASP A 420 -20.22 23.59 -3.59
C ASP A 420 -19.84 22.46 -2.62
N TRP A 421 -19.36 21.33 -3.15
CA TRP A 421 -18.79 20.25 -2.33
C TRP A 421 -17.64 20.75 -1.43
N LEU A 422 -16.71 21.55 -1.97
CA LEU A 422 -15.61 22.11 -1.17
C LEU A 422 -16.09 23.09 -0.09
N THR A 423 -17.21 23.80 -0.31
CA THR A 423 -17.78 24.69 0.73
C THR A 423 -18.42 23.92 1.88
N GLU A 424 -18.87 22.69 1.65
CA GLU A 424 -19.31 21.76 2.70
C GLU A 424 -18.12 21.17 3.49
N HIS A 425 -16.92 21.15 2.88
CA HIS A 425 -15.67 20.64 3.47
C HIS A 425 -14.53 21.69 3.51
N PRO A 426 -14.74 22.86 4.16
CA PRO A 426 -13.83 24.01 4.07
C PRO A 426 -12.43 23.74 4.65
N GLU A 427 -12.28 22.75 5.53
CA GLU A 427 -10.99 22.31 6.07
C GLU A 427 -10.09 21.62 5.05
N LEU A 428 -10.65 21.07 3.97
CA LEU A 428 -9.90 20.35 2.93
C LEU A 428 -9.29 21.28 1.89
N GLY A 429 -9.59 22.59 1.93
CA GLY A 429 -9.10 23.58 0.96
C GLY A 429 -7.61 23.47 0.64
N PRO A 430 -6.69 23.61 1.63
CA PRO A 430 -5.26 23.48 1.38
C PRO A 430 -4.85 22.13 0.77
N GLN A 431 -5.55 21.05 1.14
CA GLN A 431 -5.25 19.69 0.69
C GLN A 431 -5.65 19.48 -0.77
N VAL A 432 -6.76 20.10 -1.21
CA VAL A 432 -7.18 20.14 -2.62
C VAL A 432 -6.08 20.75 -3.50
N TRP A 433 -5.45 21.84 -3.04
CA TRP A 433 -4.32 22.46 -3.75
C TRP A 433 -3.09 21.56 -3.80
N ILE A 434 -2.69 21.03 -2.64
CA ILE A 434 -1.51 20.16 -2.53
C ILE A 434 -1.67 18.93 -3.42
N ALA A 435 -2.86 18.33 -3.42
CA ALA A 435 -3.15 17.11 -4.18
C ALA A 435 -3.15 17.34 -5.71
N ALA A 436 -3.60 18.50 -6.18
CA ALA A 436 -3.64 18.82 -7.61
C ALA A 436 -2.31 19.38 -8.17
N ARG A 437 -1.41 19.80 -7.28
CA ARG A 437 -0.18 20.54 -7.63
C ARG A 437 0.66 19.87 -8.70
N SER A 438 0.97 18.58 -8.54
CA SER A 438 1.84 17.84 -9.46
C SER A 438 1.18 17.57 -10.82
N ILE A 439 -0.15 17.57 -10.87
CA ILE A 439 -0.92 17.31 -12.10
C ILE A 439 -1.06 18.59 -12.92
N LEU A 440 -1.31 19.71 -12.25
CA LEU A 440 -1.56 21.03 -12.84
C LEU A 440 -0.34 21.96 -12.81
N ASP A 441 0.86 21.46 -12.48
CA ASP A 441 2.10 22.24 -12.35
C ASP A 441 1.92 23.55 -11.53
N LEU A 442 1.20 23.45 -10.41
CA LEU A 442 0.90 24.61 -9.57
C LEU A 442 2.11 24.98 -8.70
N PRO A 443 2.23 26.25 -8.28
CA PRO A 443 3.28 26.63 -7.34
C PRO A 443 3.10 25.93 -5.98
N PRO A 444 4.19 25.81 -5.20
CA PRO A 444 4.13 25.37 -3.81
C PRO A 444 3.10 26.16 -3.01
N TYR A 445 2.44 25.52 -2.05
CA TYR A 445 1.40 26.15 -1.22
C TYR A 445 1.94 27.39 -0.47
N GLU A 446 3.23 27.38 -0.14
CA GLU A 446 3.95 28.48 0.51
C GLU A 446 4.01 29.76 -0.34
N ARG A 447 3.78 29.68 -1.66
CA ARG A 447 3.67 30.84 -2.55
C ARG A 447 2.29 31.49 -2.53
N ILE A 448 1.36 30.98 -1.75
CA ILE A 448 0.06 31.61 -1.55
C ILE A 448 0.21 32.67 -0.46
N HIS A 449 0.12 33.93 -0.86
CA HIS A 449 0.29 35.07 0.03
C HIS A 449 -1.02 35.38 0.73
N LEU A 450 -1.02 35.24 2.06
CA LEU A 450 -2.09 35.64 2.95
C LEU A 450 -1.81 37.04 3.49
N HIS A 451 -2.52 38.05 2.98
CA HIS A 451 -2.44 39.42 3.43
C HIS A 451 -3.33 39.62 4.65
N ARG A 452 -2.75 40.06 5.77
CA ARG A 452 -3.49 40.38 6.99
C ARG A 452 -3.80 41.87 7.05
N GLU A 453 -5.07 42.23 7.11
CA GLU A 453 -5.50 43.60 7.43
C GLU A 453 -5.83 43.69 8.93
N SER A 454 -5.30 44.70 9.61
CA SER A 454 -5.41 44.80 11.07
C SER A 454 -6.68 45.57 11.47
N ALA A 455 -7.63 44.90 12.11
CA ALA A 455 -8.75 45.53 12.81
C ALA A 455 -8.84 44.98 14.25
N ARG A 456 -9.08 45.85 15.25
CA ARG A 456 -9.19 45.43 16.66
C ARG A 456 -10.31 44.40 16.82
N GLY A 457 -9.98 43.20 17.30
CA GLY A 457 -10.94 42.14 17.62
C GLY A 457 -11.43 41.28 16.44
N ARG A 458 -10.90 41.46 15.22
CA ARG A 458 -11.28 40.67 14.03
C ARG A 458 -10.05 40.29 13.19
N PHE A 459 -10.07 39.12 12.58
CA PHE A 459 -9.04 38.68 11.65
C PHE A 459 -9.51 38.92 10.22
N CYS A 460 -8.83 39.83 9.50
CA CYS A 460 -9.07 40.06 8.08
C CYS A 460 -7.94 39.42 7.25
N TYR A 461 -8.30 38.55 6.31
CA TYR A 461 -7.36 37.82 5.46
C TYR A 461 -7.76 37.88 3.99
N GLN A 462 -6.77 38.02 3.11
CA GLN A 462 -6.93 37.93 1.67
C GLN A 462 -5.83 37.05 1.07
N ALA A 463 -6.22 36.05 0.27
CA ALA A 463 -5.26 35.14 -0.36
C ALA A 463 -4.98 35.53 -1.81
N SER A 464 -3.73 35.40 -2.24
CA SER A 464 -3.31 35.65 -3.62
C SER A 464 -2.20 34.70 -4.07
N VAL A 465 -2.16 34.39 -5.36
CA VAL A 465 -1.16 33.50 -5.96
C VAL A 465 -0.98 33.82 -7.44
N GLU A 466 0.21 33.57 -7.97
CA GLU A 466 0.50 33.65 -9.40
C GLU A 466 0.58 32.24 -10.00
N ILE A 467 -0.19 31.97 -11.05
CA ILE A 467 -0.21 30.70 -11.78
C ILE A 467 -0.07 31.02 -13.26
N TYR A 468 0.92 30.42 -13.95
CA TYR A 468 1.14 30.64 -15.38
C TYR A 468 1.18 32.12 -15.80
N GLN A 469 1.88 32.97 -15.03
CA GLN A 469 1.97 34.42 -15.25
C GLN A 469 0.63 35.18 -15.08
N MET A 470 -0.40 34.53 -14.54
CA MET A 470 -1.68 35.15 -14.19
C MET A 470 -1.76 35.30 -12.68
N SER A 471 -2.07 36.52 -12.22
CA SER A 471 -2.28 36.80 -10.80
C SER A 471 -3.74 36.58 -10.41
N PHE A 472 -3.96 35.71 -9.42
CA PHE A 472 -5.27 35.46 -8.83
C PHE A 472 -5.30 36.02 -7.41
N LYS A 473 -6.41 36.65 -7.05
CA LYS A 473 -6.59 37.31 -5.76
C LYS A 473 -8.03 37.15 -5.31
N GLY A 474 -8.22 36.47 -4.18
CA GLY A 474 -9.53 36.32 -3.57
C GLY A 474 -10.04 37.63 -2.95
N GLU A 475 -11.31 37.65 -2.57
CA GLU A 475 -11.89 38.73 -1.78
C GLU A 475 -11.32 38.72 -0.35
N SER A 476 -11.31 39.88 0.29
CA SER A 476 -10.92 39.99 1.71
C SER A 476 -12.01 39.38 2.58
N THR A 477 -11.61 38.62 3.57
CA THR A 477 -12.52 37.85 4.44
C THR A 477 -12.31 38.24 5.90
N VAL A 478 -13.38 38.31 6.67
CA VAL A 478 -13.35 38.75 8.07
C VAL A 478 -13.99 37.70 8.96
N ALA A 479 -13.28 37.24 9.98
CA ALA A 479 -13.83 36.34 10.99
C ALA A 479 -13.28 36.61 12.40
N HIS A 480 -13.95 36.07 13.41
CA HIS A 480 -13.53 36.15 14.81
C HIS A 480 -12.33 35.24 15.13
N GLN A 481 -12.16 34.15 14.38
CA GLN A 481 -11.04 33.23 14.53
C GLN A 481 -10.07 33.33 13.35
N LYS A 482 -8.77 33.36 13.64
CA LYS A 482 -7.69 33.41 12.64
C LYS A 482 -7.82 32.30 11.59
N ARG A 483 -7.94 31.04 12.03
CA ARG A 483 -8.01 29.87 11.13
C ARG A 483 -9.24 29.92 10.23
N GLN A 484 -10.36 30.44 10.73
CA GLN A 484 -11.58 30.59 9.95
C GLN A 484 -11.42 31.64 8.86
N ALA A 485 -10.84 32.80 9.19
CA ALA A 485 -10.53 33.83 8.21
C ALA A 485 -9.55 33.33 7.13
N GLU A 486 -8.51 32.59 7.52
CA GLU A 486 -7.57 31.97 6.57
C GLU A 486 -8.26 30.99 5.62
N ARG A 487 -9.16 30.13 6.12
CA ARG A 487 -9.94 29.19 5.30
C ARG A 487 -10.87 29.89 4.32
N LEU A 488 -11.60 30.91 4.77
CA LEU A 488 -12.50 31.69 3.92
C LEU A 488 -11.73 32.44 2.83
N ALA A 489 -10.59 33.05 3.17
CA ALA A 489 -9.71 33.70 2.19
C ALA A 489 -9.23 32.71 1.13
N PHE A 490 -8.92 31.48 1.55
CA PHE A 490 -8.49 30.43 0.65
C PHE A 490 -9.61 29.93 -0.27
N LEU A 491 -10.82 29.71 0.26
CA LEU A 491 -12.00 29.38 -0.54
C LEU A 491 -12.32 30.47 -1.56
N SER A 492 -12.23 31.73 -1.16
CA SER A 492 -12.41 32.87 -2.06
C SER A 492 -11.37 32.90 -3.19
N LEU A 493 -10.12 32.55 -2.89
CA LEU A 493 -9.08 32.41 -3.91
C LEU A 493 -9.39 31.26 -4.88
N ILE A 494 -9.80 30.09 -4.38
CA ILE A 494 -10.21 28.95 -5.24
C ILE A 494 -11.38 29.35 -6.15
N ALA A 495 -12.40 30.00 -5.60
CA ALA A 495 -13.54 30.50 -6.38
C ALA A 495 -13.07 31.43 -7.51
N THR A 496 -12.14 32.34 -7.19
CA THR A 496 -11.56 33.26 -8.17
C THR A 496 -10.83 32.53 -9.29
N ILE A 497 -10.01 31.53 -8.96
CA ILE A 497 -9.29 30.70 -9.94
C ILE A 497 -10.27 29.90 -10.80
N ALA A 498 -11.30 29.33 -10.17
CA ALA A 498 -12.35 28.57 -10.82
C ALA A 498 -13.32 29.45 -11.64
N SER A 499 -13.21 30.78 -11.55
CA SER A 499 -14.13 31.76 -12.16
C SER A 499 -15.58 31.63 -11.65
N ILE A 500 -15.75 31.24 -10.38
CA ILE A 500 -17.04 31.07 -9.71
C ILE A 500 -17.39 32.33 -8.92
N SER A 501 -18.64 32.77 -9.04
CA SER A 501 -19.18 33.86 -8.22
C SER A 501 -19.46 33.36 -6.80
N TYR A 502 -18.50 33.50 -5.89
CA TYR A 502 -18.66 33.18 -4.49
C TYR A 502 -18.72 34.45 -3.63
N LYS A 503 -19.86 34.68 -2.98
CA LYS A 503 -19.95 35.71 -1.96
C LYS A 503 -19.45 35.14 -0.65
N VAL A 504 -18.32 35.66 -0.18
CA VAL A 504 -17.81 35.29 1.15
C VAL A 504 -18.88 35.65 2.19
N PRO A 505 -19.28 34.71 3.06
CA PRO A 505 -20.23 35.00 4.12
C PRO A 505 -19.77 36.21 4.95
N GLN A 506 -20.55 37.29 4.93
CA GLN A 506 -20.35 38.44 5.80
C GLN A 506 -20.96 38.10 7.15
N GLU A 507 -20.11 37.94 8.16
CA GLU A 507 -20.46 37.40 9.49
C GLU A 507 -20.87 35.93 9.49
N VAL A 508 -19.89 35.07 9.77
CA VAL A 508 -20.20 33.83 10.48
C VAL A 508 -20.20 34.23 11.96
N ALA A 509 -21.39 34.41 12.54
CA ALA A 509 -21.56 34.35 14.00
C ALA A 509 -20.75 33.14 14.50
N PRO A 510 -20.08 33.20 15.67
CA PRO A 510 -19.24 32.11 16.12
C PRO A 510 -20.04 30.82 15.98
N MET A 511 -19.71 30.04 14.95
CA MET A 511 -20.23 28.69 14.83
C MET A 511 -19.71 28.08 16.12
N SER A 512 -20.62 27.56 16.95
CA SER A 512 -20.31 26.83 18.17
C SER A 512 -19.63 25.51 17.84
N ILE A 513 -18.64 25.54 16.95
CA ILE A 513 -17.61 24.54 16.85
C ILE A 513 -16.66 24.90 17.98
N ILE A 514 -16.91 24.27 19.13
CA ILE A 514 -15.93 24.13 20.19
C ILE A 514 -14.64 23.67 19.49
N THR A 515 -13.67 24.57 19.35
CA THR A 515 -12.36 24.27 18.75
C THR A 515 -11.54 23.35 19.64
N GLU A 516 -12.05 23.06 20.82
CA GLU A 516 -11.60 22.05 21.78
C GLU A 516 -12.56 20.86 21.71
N ASN A 517 -12.06 19.65 21.94
CA ASN A 517 -12.92 18.46 22.00
C ASN A 517 -14.11 18.72 22.94
N PRO A 518 -15.38 18.71 22.46
CA PRO A 518 -16.57 19.00 23.27
C PRO A 518 -16.57 18.21 24.58
N LYS A 519 -16.21 16.93 24.54
CA LYS A 519 -16.10 16.11 25.75
C LYS A 519 -15.10 16.70 26.76
N SER A 520 -13.92 17.09 26.30
CA SER A 520 -12.88 17.68 27.17
C SER A 520 -13.32 18.99 27.80
N LYS A 521 -14.03 19.84 27.03
CA LYS A 521 -14.50 21.13 27.54
C LYS A 521 -15.61 20.97 28.59
N LEU A 522 -16.51 20.01 28.38
CA LEU A 522 -17.58 19.72 29.33
C LEU A 522 -17.02 19.24 30.67
N PHE A 523 -15.98 18.39 30.62
CA PHE A 523 -15.28 17.91 31.81
C PHE A 523 -14.52 19.02 32.54
N GLU A 524 -13.85 19.91 31.81
CA GLU A 524 -13.20 21.10 32.38
C GLU A 524 -14.20 21.97 33.14
N LEU A 525 -15.39 22.20 32.57
CA LEU A 525 -16.45 22.98 33.21
C LEU A 525 -17.02 22.27 34.44
N CYS A 526 -17.26 20.97 34.37
CA CYS A 526 -17.71 20.19 35.54
C CYS A 526 -16.70 20.30 36.68
N GLN A 527 -15.40 20.21 36.37
CA GLN A 527 -14.34 20.37 37.36
C GLN A 527 -14.27 21.80 37.91
N LYS A 528 -14.35 22.82 37.05
CA LYS A 528 -14.30 24.23 37.43
C LYS A 528 -15.46 24.64 38.34
N HIS A 529 -16.66 24.12 38.08
CA HIS A 529 -17.89 24.47 38.79
C HIS A 529 -18.34 23.43 39.84
N GLY A 530 -17.57 22.35 40.02
CA GLY A 530 -17.86 21.29 40.99
C GLY A 530 -19.09 20.44 40.66
N TRP A 531 -19.49 20.34 39.40
CA TRP A 531 -20.62 19.52 38.95
C TRP A 531 -20.23 18.04 38.85
N ALA A 532 -21.22 17.15 38.94
CA ALA A 532 -21.03 15.75 38.62
C ALA A 532 -20.63 15.62 37.14
N PHE A 533 -19.75 14.67 36.82
CA PHE A 533 -19.36 14.43 35.43
C PHE A 533 -20.53 13.84 34.62
N PRO A 534 -20.58 14.11 33.30
CA PRO A 534 -21.63 13.59 32.45
C PRO A 534 -21.55 12.06 32.36
N GLU A 535 -22.70 11.38 32.51
CA GLU A 535 -22.84 9.95 32.34
C GLU A 535 -23.22 9.62 30.90
N PHE A 536 -22.50 8.70 30.25
CA PHE A 536 -22.74 8.29 28.87
C PHE A 536 -23.37 6.90 28.82
N ASN A 537 -24.63 6.81 28.39
CA ASN A 537 -25.36 5.57 28.21
C ASN A 537 -25.28 5.14 26.74
N ILE A 538 -24.31 4.26 26.43
CA ILE A 538 -24.01 3.82 25.06
C ILE A 538 -24.26 2.31 24.92
N THR A 539 -25.05 1.95 23.92
CA THR A 539 -25.21 0.58 23.44
C THR A 539 -24.44 0.39 22.13
N GLN A 540 -23.75 -0.74 22.03
CA GLN A 540 -23.09 -1.17 20.79
C GLN A 540 -23.96 -2.22 20.10
N THR A 541 -24.25 -2.00 18.82
CA THR A 541 -24.94 -2.96 17.94
C THR A 541 -24.10 -3.22 16.70
N GLY A 542 -24.30 -4.37 16.06
CA GLY A 542 -23.51 -4.77 14.88
C GLY A 542 -22.26 -5.61 15.19
N PRO A 543 -21.62 -6.18 14.15
CA PRO A 543 -20.43 -7.03 14.29
C PRO A 543 -19.18 -6.22 14.69
N SER A 544 -18.18 -6.87 15.28
CA SER A 544 -16.99 -6.19 15.84
C SER A 544 -16.14 -5.41 14.82
N HIS A 545 -16.27 -5.72 13.53
CA HIS A 545 -15.58 -5.04 12.42
C HIS A 545 -16.41 -3.89 11.80
N ASP A 546 -17.68 -3.76 12.18
CA ASP A 546 -18.56 -2.65 11.77
C ASP A 546 -19.55 -2.28 12.89
N PRO A 547 -19.06 -1.81 14.04
CA PRO A 547 -19.89 -1.53 15.20
C PRO A 547 -20.61 -0.18 15.05
N THR A 548 -21.89 -0.13 15.41
CA THR A 548 -22.65 1.11 15.61
C THR A 548 -22.81 1.36 17.11
N PHE A 549 -22.36 2.52 17.57
CA PHE A 549 -22.51 2.96 18.95
C PHE A 549 -23.62 4.00 19.02
N SER A 550 -24.72 3.68 19.69
CA SER A 550 -25.86 4.57 19.87
C SER A 550 -26.10 4.87 21.35
N GLY A 551 -26.51 6.10 21.68
CA GLY A 551 -26.71 6.43 23.08
C GLY A 551 -27.08 7.87 23.37
N THR A 552 -27.27 8.16 24.65
CA THR A 552 -27.49 9.50 25.21
C THR A 552 -26.54 9.77 26.36
N ALA A 553 -26.27 11.04 26.63
CA ALA A 553 -25.50 11.47 27.79
C ALA A 553 -26.34 12.35 28.71
N THR A 554 -26.13 12.22 30.02
CA THR A 554 -26.84 12.99 31.05
C THR A 554 -25.86 13.77 31.91
N LEU A 555 -26.18 15.04 32.18
CA LEU A 555 -25.41 15.91 33.07
C LEU A 555 -26.34 16.61 34.06
N THR A 556 -26.05 16.49 35.34
CA THR A 556 -26.81 17.16 36.40
C THR A 556 -26.06 18.39 36.88
N ILE A 557 -26.66 19.57 36.71
CA ILE A 557 -26.11 20.83 37.20
C ILE A 557 -27.05 21.34 38.30
N SER A 558 -26.52 21.45 39.52
CA SER A 558 -27.31 21.77 40.73
C SER A 558 -28.45 20.77 40.98
N SER A 559 -29.66 21.06 40.51
CA SER A 559 -30.88 20.25 40.68
C SER A 559 -31.56 19.89 39.35
N ASP A 560 -31.02 20.37 38.22
CA ASP A 560 -31.58 20.14 36.89
C ASP A 560 -30.72 19.14 36.12
N THR A 561 -31.37 18.15 35.50
CA THR A 561 -30.72 17.14 34.67
C THR A 561 -30.92 17.44 33.19
N TYR A 562 -29.82 17.64 32.48
CA TYR A 562 -29.77 17.84 31.04
C TYR A 562 -29.45 16.53 30.34
N VAL A 563 -30.14 16.24 29.23
CA VAL A 563 -29.99 15.00 28.46
C VAL A 563 -29.69 15.34 27.01
N SER A 564 -28.62 14.77 26.45
CA SER A 564 -28.29 14.91 25.04
C SER A 564 -29.40 14.36 24.15
N ASP A 565 -29.39 14.72 22.87
CA ASP A 565 -30.10 13.96 21.86
C ASP A 565 -29.49 12.56 21.73
N GLU A 566 -30.28 11.62 21.23
CA GLU A 566 -29.80 10.30 20.89
C GLU A 566 -28.95 10.40 19.61
N VAL A 567 -27.73 9.88 19.66
CA VAL A 567 -26.79 9.93 18.54
C VAL A 567 -26.27 8.53 18.23
N SER A 568 -25.86 8.31 16.99
CA SER A 568 -25.20 7.09 16.54
C SER A 568 -23.92 7.40 15.77
N ALA A 569 -22.87 6.59 15.98
CA ALA A 569 -21.61 6.70 15.23
C ALA A 569 -20.90 5.34 15.11
N SER A 570 -20.05 5.19 14.10
CA SER A 570 -19.23 3.98 13.87
C SER A 570 -18.09 3.82 14.88
N GLN A 571 -17.78 4.86 15.66
CA GLN A 571 -16.79 4.83 16.72
C GLN A 571 -17.37 5.38 18.02
N ARG A 572 -17.15 4.66 19.14
CA ARG A 572 -17.62 5.07 20.47
C ARG A 572 -17.17 6.50 20.84
N LYS A 573 -15.92 6.84 20.53
CA LYS A 573 -15.34 8.15 20.83
C LYS A 573 -16.05 9.28 20.08
N GLU A 574 -16.51 9.01 18.87
CA GLU A 574 -17.26 9.97 18.07
C GLU A 574 -18.70 10.10 18.57
N ALA A 575 -19.34 8.99 18.96
CA ALA A 575 -20.65 9.04 19.63
C ALA A 575 -20.58 9.90 20.92
N GLU A 576 -19.56 9.69 21.77
CA GLU A 576 -19.32 10.50 22.98
C GLU A 576 -19.08 11.99 22.67
N ARG A 577 -18.39 12.29 21.56
CA ARG A 577 -18.17 13.67 21.11
C ARG A 577 -19.48 14.34 20.71
N LEU A 578 -20.32 13.65 19.95
CA LEU A 578 -21.62 14.14 19.47
C LEU A 578 -22.61 14.33 20.63
N MET A 579 -22.68 13.39 21.59
CA MET A 579 -23.50 13.56 22.80
C MET A 579 -23.04 14.74 23.65
N SER A 580 -21.72 14.93 23.79
CA SER A 580 -21.17 16.07 24.54
C SER A 580 -21.49 17.40 23.87
N GLN A 581 -21.46 17.43 22.53
CA GLN A 581 -21.85 18.61 21.75
C GLN A 581 -23.34 18.94 21.92
N SER A 582 -24.23 17.94 21.85
CA SER A 582 -25.66 18.14 22.08
C SER A 582 -25.97 18.59 23.51
N LEU A 583 -25.26 18.09 24.54
CA LEU A 583 -25.38 18.60 25.91
C LEU A 583 -25.01 20.08 26.01
N PHE A 584 -23.93 20.51 25.34
CA PHE A 584 -23.55 21.92 25.31
C PHE A 584 -24.62 22.83 24.74
N GLU A 585 -25.35 22.37 23.72
CA GLU A 585 -26.42 23.12 23.08
C GLU A 585 -27.67 23.22 23.97
N LYS A 586 -27.85 22.28 24.89
CA LYS A 586 -29.03 22.20 25.78
C LYS A 586 -28.83 22.85 27.16
N ILE A 587 -27.58 23.03 27.60
CA ILE A 587 -27.27 23.73 28.85
C ILE A 587 -27.37 25.25 28.61
N PRO A 588 -28.14 25.99 29.42
CA PRO A 588 -28.27 27.43 29.27
C PRO A 588 -26.91 28.14 29.32
N SER A 589 -26.72 29.12 28.42
CA SER A 589 -25.47 29.89 28.29
C SER A 589 -25.01 30.56 29.58
N ASP A 590 -25.95 30.89 30.46
CA ASP A 590 -25.72 31.57 31.74
C ASP A 590 -24.85 30.73 32.70
N PHE A 591 -24.88 29.40 32.58
CA PHE A 591 -23.99 28.51 33.33
C PHE A 591 -22.53 28.60 32.86
N PHE A 592 -22.30 29.07 31.63
CA PHE A 592 -20.97 29.29 31.08
C PHE A 592 -20.47 30.73 31.32
N GLU A 593 -21.34 31.67 31.70
CA GLU A 593 -21.02 33.11 31.83
C GLU A 593 -21.03 33.69 33.26
N SER A 594 -21.19 32.88 34.32
CA SER A 594 -21.19 33.42 35.70
C SER A 594 -19.80 33.81 36.26
N ASN A 595 -19.58 35.13 36.27
CA ASN A 595 -18.70 36.01 37.05
C ASN A 595 -17.16 35.85 37.02
N SER A 596 -16.55 36.92 36.50
CA SER A 596 -15.31 37.55 36.99
C SER A 596 -15.23 37.61 38.53
N GLY A 597 -14.53 36.64 39.12
CA GLY A 597 -13.77 36.79 40.38
C GLY A 597 -12.30 37.07 40.04
N PRO A 598 -11.47 37.55 41.00
CA PRO A 598 -10.23 38.25 40.70
C PRO A 598 -9.36 37.43 39.76
N SER A 599 -8.87 38.09 38.71
CA SER A 599 -7.79 37.59 37.88
C SER A 599 -6.59 37.34 38.79
N VAL A 600 -6.46 36.11 39.28
CA VAL A 600 -5.12 35.57 39.50
C VAL A 600 -4.60 35.34 38.09
N GLU A 601 -3.75 36.25 37.63
CA GLU A 601 -2.86 35.96 36.51
C GLU A 601 -2.03 34.74 36.89
N THR A 602 -2.54 33.54 36.60
CA THR A 602 -1.69 32.39 36.43
C THR A 602 -1.08 32.54 35.05
N THR A 603 0.11 33.14 35.02
CA THR A 603 1.10 33.05 33.96
C THR A 603 1.45 31.57 33.76
N VAL A 604 0.55 30.79 33.17
CA VAL A 604 0.85 29.43 32.74
C VAL A 604 1.70 29.56 31.49
N THR A 605 3.02 29.49 31.68
CA THR A 605 4.00 29.28 30.62
C THR A 605 3.47 28.22 29.64
N ARG A 606 3.45 28.51 28.33
CA ARG A 606 2.99 27.60 27.26
C ARG A 606 3.62 26.19 27.30
N ASN A 607 4.69 26.01 28.08
CA ASN A 607 5.33 24.73 28.37
C ASN A 607 5.78 24.66 29.85
N PRO A 608 4.92 24.25 30.80
CA PRO A 608 5.25 24.24 32.23
C PRO A 608 6.36 23.23 32.57
N ILE A 609 6.45 22.12 31.84
CA ILE A 609 7.53 21.13 32.05
C ILE A 609 8.90 21.73 31.69
N GLY A 610 8.97 22.42 30.54
CA GLY A 610 10.21 23.08 30.12
C GLY A 610 10.62 24.21 31.07
N ALA A 611 9.67 25.05 31.48
CA ALA A 611 9.92 26.13 32.41
C ALA A 611 10.45 25.64 33.78
N LEU A 612 9.89 24.53 34.28
CA LEU A 612 10.33 23.92 35.54
C LEU A 612 11.75 23.33 35.43
N GLN A 613 12.07 22.71 34.29
CA GLN A 613 13.41 22.18 34.02
C GLN A 613 14.46 23.29 33.93
N GLU A 614 14.15 24.37 33.21
CA GLU A 614 15.02 25.55 33.12
C GLU A 614 15.25 26.20 34.49
N TRP A 615 14.20 26.28 35.32
CA TRP A 615 14.30 26.81 36.67
C TRP A 615 15.17 25.93 37.60
N CYS A 616 14.98 24.59 37.59
CA CYS A 616 15.83 23.68 38.35
C CYS A 616 17.30 23.81 37.93
N GLN A 617 17.56 23.87 36.61
CA GLN A 617 18.91 24.02 36.08
C GLN A 617 19.54 25.36 36.46
N GLY A 618 18.78 26.46 36.39
CA GLY A 618 19.24 27.80 36.74
C GLY A 618 19.60 27.97 38.21
N ASN A 619 18.97 27.20 39.10
CA ASN A 619 19.19 27.24 40.55
C ASN A 619 20.07 26.09 41.08
N GLY A 620 20.55 25.20 40.20
CA GLY A 620 21.42 24.08 40.59
C GLY A 620 20.70 22.93 41.30
N TYR A 621 19.37 22.82 41.17
CA TYR A 621 18.59 21.74 41.74
C TYR A 621 18.52 20.51 40.82
N PRO A 622 18.34 19.29 41.36
CA PRO A 622 18.07 18.10 40.58
C PRO A 622 16.84 18.26 39.67
N MET A 623 16.86 17.57 38.53
CA MET A 623 15.74 17.61 37.58
C MET A 623 14.46 17.04 38.19
N PRO A 624 13.27 17.57 37.84
CA PRO A 624 12.00 17.10 38.37
C PRO A 624 11.75 15.62 38.04
N VAL A 625 11.39 14.84 39.05
CA VAL A 625 11.05 13.42 38.91
C VAL A 625 9.53 13.27 38.89
N TYR A 626 9.01 12.41 38.02
CA TYR A 626 7.57 12.17 37.89
C TYR A 626 7.22 10.72 38.20
N ALA A 627 6.40 10.51 39.23
CA ALA A 627 5.73 9.25 39.50
C ALA A 627 4.33 9.25 38.90
N PHE A 628 3.84 8.09 38.46
CA PHE A 628 2.51 7.94 37.88
C PHE A 628 1.75 6.80 38.53
N GLU A 629 0.52 7.09 38.95
CA GLU A 629 -0.45 6.10 39.40
C GLU A 629 -1.64 6.14 38.45
N GLN A 630 -2.17 4.95 38.11
CA GLN A 630 -3.38 4.82 37.31
C GLN A 630 -4.49 4.28 38.20
N SER A 631 -5.64 4.95 38.18
CA SER A 631 -6.88 4.49 38.80
C SER A 631 -8.02 4.52 37.78
N GLY A 632 -9.16 3.90 38.11
CA GLY A 632 -10.30 3.78 37.20
C GLY A 632 -10.26 2.52 36.32
N ALA A 633 -11.34 2.28 35.57
CA ALA A 633 -11.44 1.13 34.68
C ALA A 633 -10.56 1.31 33.43
N ASP A 634 -10.10 0.22 32.81
CA ASP A 634 -9.18 0.25 31.65
C ASP A 634 -9.69 1.10 30.47
N HIS A 635 -11.00 1.28 30.36
CA HIS A 635 -11.66 2.08 29.32
C HIS A 635 -11.87 3.57 29.71
N ALA A 636 -11.56 3.95 30.95
CA ALA A 636 -11.61 5.32 31.46
C ALA A 636 -10.51 5.56 32.52
N PRO A 637 -9.22 5.44 32.13
CA PRO A 637 -8.12 5.56 33.07
C PRO A 637 -7.96 7.00 33.55
N ILE A 638 -7.75 7.17 34.85
CA ILE A 638 -7.35 8.42 35.48
C ILE A 638 -5.89 8.28 35.87
N PHE A 639 -5.03 9.11 35.28
CA PHE A 639 -3.62 9.16 35.62
C PHE A 639 -3.39 10.27 36.64
N LYS A 640 -2.84 9.90 37.78
CA LYS A 640 -2.26 10.80 38.76
C LYS A 640 -0.77 10.89 38.49
N ALA A 641 -0.27 12.09 38.19
CA ALA A 641 1.16 12.36 38.08
C ALA A 641 1.61 13.15 39.31
N THR A 642 2.66 12.71 39.99
CA THR A 642 3.28 13.43 41.11
C THR A 642 4.65 13.90 40.66
N CYS A 643 4.84 15.21 40.56
CA CYS A 643 6.10 15.87 40.26
C CYS A 643 6.85 16.14 41.56
N THR A 644 8.09 15.68 41.70
CA THR A 644 8.91 15.88 42.90
C THR A 644 10.22 16.56 42.55
N ILE A 645 10.59 17.61 43.29
CA ILE A 645 11.85 18.33 43.17
C ILE A 645 12.50 18.41 44.55
N THR A 646 13.80 18.11 44.63
CA THR A 646 14.57 18.28 45.87
C THR A 646 15.17 19.69 45.90
N ILE A 647 14.69 20.53 46.79
CA ILE A 647 15.12 21.93 46.95
C ILE A 647 15.83 22.02 48.30
N ASP A 648 17.10 22.44 48.29
CA ASP A 648 17.95 22.57 49.49
C ASP A 648 18.04 21.31 50.37
N GLY A 649 17.90 20.12 49.75
CA GLY A 649 17.96 18.82 50.43
C GLY A 649 16.61 18.24 50.83
N GLU A 650 15.51 19.00 50.72
CA GLU A 650 14.16 18.56 51.08
C GLU A 650 13.29 18.30 49.82
N PRO A 651 12.62 17.13 49.72
CA PRO A 651 11.73 16.84 48.60
C PRO A 651 10.40 17.57 48.74
N GLN A 652 10.01 18.31 47.70
CA GLN A 652 8.70 18.92 47.56
C GLN A 652 7.96 18.30 46.37
N SER A 653 6.64 18.09 46.50
CA SER A 653 5.83 17.40 45.49
C SER A 653 4.54 18.12 45.14
N TRP A 654 4.14 18.03 43.87
CA TRP A 654 2.92 18.60 43.29
C TRP A 654 2.21 17.56 42.43
N GLU A 655 0.88 17.64 42.34
CA GLU A 655 0.08 16.57 41.73
C GLU A 655 -0.76 17.08 40.56
N GLY A 656 -0.98 16.22 39.58
CA GLY A 656 -1.83 16.49 38.43
C GLY A 656 -2.64 15.27 38.06
N LEU A 657 -3.95 15.44 37.88
CA LEU A 657 -4.89 14.37 37.56
C LEU A 657 -5.50 14.60 36.17
N TYR A 658 -5.40 13.61 35.28
CA TYR A 658 -6.04 13.69 33.95
C TYR A 658 -6.28 12.31 33.32
N SER A 659 -7.18 12.25 32.34
CA SER A 659 -7.48 11.00 31.60
C SER A 659 -6.38 10.55 30.64
N ALA A 660 -5.34 11.36 30.48
CA ALA A 660 -4.15 11.07 29.67
C ALA A 660 -2.89 11.38 30.47
N LYS A 661 -1.98 10.39 30.54
CA LYS A 661 -0.72 10.45 31.29
C LYS A 661 0.12 11.71 30.97
N LYS A 662 0.12 12.16 29.72
CA LYS A 662 0.87 13.34 29.26
C LYS A 662 0.31 14.66 29.83
N GLU A 663 -1.00 14.78 29.95
CA GLU A 663 -1.65 16.00 30.45
C GLU A 663 -1.63 16.05 31.99
N ALA A 664 -1.78 14.91 32.65
CA ALA A 664 -1.55 14.79 34.10
C ALA A 664 -0.15 15.27 34.49
N LYS A 665 0.87 14.90 33.71
CA LYS A 665 2.25 15.36 33.89
C LYS A 665 2.40 16.88 33.74
N LYS A 666 1.74 17.48 32.75
CA LYS A 666 1.80 18.94 32.53
C LYS A 666 1.11 19.70 33.65
N LEU A 667 0.00 19.19 34.17
CA LEU A 667 -0.72 19.79 35.30
C LEU A 667 0.13 19.77 36.58
N ALA A 668 0.74 18.62 36.90
CA ALA A 668 1.66 18.52 38.04
C ALA A 668 2.85 19.50 37.92
N ALA A 669 3.37 19.67 36.70
CA ALA A 669 4.43 20.64 36.42
C ALA A 669 3.94 22.10 36.50
N ALA A 670 2.71 22.38 36.09
CA ALA A 670 2.13 23.72 36.16
C ALA A 670 1.89 24.16 37.61
N GLU A 671 1.42 23.25 38.48
CA GLU A 671 1.32 23.51 39.92
C GLU A 671 2.68 23.78 40.55
N ALA A 672 3.70 22.97 40.21
CA ALA A 672 5.06 23.20 40.67
C ALA A 672 5.60 24.55 40.18
N CYS A 673 5.35 24.92 38.92
CA CYS A 673 5.74 26.21 38.38
C CYS A 673 5.09 27.37 39.13
N GLN A 674 3.79 27.27 39.41
CA GLN A 674 3.06 28.30 40.14
C GLN A 674 3.56 28.46 41.58
N ALA A 675 4.03 27.38 42.21
CA ALA A 675 4.57 27.41 43.56
C ALA A 675 6.03 27.92 43.63
N LEU A 676 6.83 27.70 42.59
CA LEU A 676 8.29 27.89 42.64
C LEU A 676 8.82 29.05 41.79
N LEU A 677 8.17 29.39 40.68
CA LEU A 677 8.63 30.48 39.80
C LEU A 677 7.98 31.79 40.26
N PRO A 678 8.74 32.89 40.43
CA PRO A 678 8.17 34.19 40.73
C PRO A 678 7.32 34.69 39.55
N HIS A 679 6.14 35.25 39.86
CA HIS A 679 5.14 35.73 38.90
C HIS A 679 5.65 36.84 37.98
#